data_AF-A0ABD6W602-F1
#
_entry.id   AF-A0ABD6W602-F1
#
_cell.length_a   1.000
_cell.length_b   1.000
_cell.length_c   1.000
_cell.angle_alpha   90.00
_cell.angle_beta   90.00
_cell.angle_gamma   90.00
#
_symmetry.space_group_name_H-M   'P 1'
#
loop_
_entity.id
_entity.type
_entity.pdbx_description
1 polymer ?
#
loop_
_entity_poly.entity_id
_entity_poly.type
_entity_poly.pdbx_seq_one_letter_code
_entity_poly.pdbx_strand_id
1 'polypeptide(L)'
;MDAYILLPRGSQLIRSIQRSLNARYNGRSDFFLIPCDGIYSRDVQVGLMYGLQYEIGMADGTANGYLGPGTKAGLSSSAANVGRGSSDSSQYFVHLFQAALAFNGSYDGEYDGVFSEKMTANVKSFQDFTMLPQSGRADWKTWASLLASTGDPERMDSAKAVDCITTITAARASTLKANGYSIVGRYLTNTPNTPDPTDKNIKPGEISTIFASGLRVFPIFQEGGGSASFFDAEKGRISGRRAHFEALKFGFKPGTVIYFTVDFDAVEDEVDGKIVPYFEAISMAFRGSQYRIGVYGARNTCSIVSSKNYATYSFVSGMSTGYSGNLGFRLPVNWAFDQIKEYTVGSGNGAIGIDKDIYSGRDAAQPAVSRVPNKYTYDASTKANSPAGYDDLFYGRIARMQYCARYSLNGLTTEYNVNHFVLTKLQKPRFWYNGGESGNVWAEHLAPDPAGRIGVSNSDKASFAIKAQDLFEQMLADAATFPEPDASTWFRFGKIDHWAVSTRTYMIRGEANDIPSNSDNLTTGDLASWALDLVTLWNDYEKARVAAKGTLGKGVRQWIAENCGVGSANHFAEGDLRADMSAYLIAKVLVSDRNRTLDDVVREHSVAMEDDPGWLAKQFVGSRFGGSSSKVVAAAKKAFTEDWLTVVGWESAVARKVFLTERAPGSTGGHYDPSATVRATEIQDIADGFADALDAAKRWTRR
;
A
#
# COMPACT_ATOMS: atom_id res chain seq x y z
N MET A 1 -38.85 3.04 22.62
CA MET A 1 -39.45 1.95 21.83
C MET A 1 -40.50 1.25 22.69
N ASP A 2 -41.59 0.76 22.10
CA ASP A 2 -42.62 0.01 22.84
C ASP A 2 -42.18 -1.44 23.04
N ALA A 3 -41.79 -1.77 24.27
CA ALA A 3 -41.21 -3.07 24.64
C ALA A 3 -42.21 -4.25 24.60
N TYR A 4 -43.50 -3.99 24.36
CA TYR A 4 -44.56 -4.99 24.44
C TYR A 4 -45.03 -5.51 23.06
N ILE A 5 -44.69 -4.81 21.98
CA ILE A 5 -45.07 -5.16 20.61
C ILE A 5 -43.86 -5.59 19.77
N LEU A 6 -44.08 -6.42 18.76
CA LEU A 6 -43.04 -6.74 17.78
C LEU A 6 -42.68 -5.46 17.02
N LEU A 7 -41.41 -5.05 17.07
CA LEU A 7 -40.96 -3.86 16.35
C LEU A 7 -40.71 -4.17 14.87
N PRO A 8 -40.73 -3.16 13.97
CA PRO A 8 -40.55 -3.36 12.53
C PRO A 8 -39.24 -4.09 12.13
N ARG A 9 -38.17 -3.96 12.92
CA ARG A 9 -36.89 -4.67 12.73
C ARG A 9 -36.77 -5.94 13.57
N GLY A 10 -37.80 -6.29 14.33
CA GLY A 10 -37.82 -7.43 15.25
C GLY A 10 -38.10 -8.75 14.55
N SER A 11 -37.57 -9.83 15.12
CA SER A 11 -37.85 -11.20 14.68
C SER A 11 -38.95 -11.83 15.53
N GLN A 12 -39.91 -12.48 14.87
CA GLN A 12 -40.95 -13.24 15.56
C GLN A 12 -40.36 -14.39 16.40
N LEU A 13 -39.31 -15.05 15.90
CA LEU A 13 -38.58 -16.09 16.65
C LEU A 13 -37.94 -15.51 17.91
N ILE A 14 -37.22 -14.38 17.79
CA ILE A 14 -36.61 -13.68 18.94
C ILE A 14 -37.70 -13.29 19.95
N ARG A 15 -38.84 -12.80 19.48
CA ARG A 15 -39.97 -12.45 20.36
C ARG A 15 -40.53 -13.65 21.12
N SER A 16 -40.67 -14.80 20.46
CA SER A 16 -41.09 -16.04 21.11
C SER A 16 -40.10 -16.45 22.21
N ILE A 17 -38.80 -16.35 21.93
CA ILE A 17 -37.74 -16.61 22.92
C ILE A 17 -37.85 -15.63 24.10
N GLN A 18 -37.95 -14.32 23.83
CA GLN A 18 -38.06 -13.29 24.88
C GLN A 18 -39.25 -13.57 25.83
N ARG A 19 -40.41 -13.91 25.27
CA ARG A 19 -41.61 -14.27 26.03
C ARG A 19 -41.42 -15.55 26.84
N SER A 20 -40.76 -16.56 26.28
CA SER A 20 -40.45 -17.82 26.95
C SER A 20 -39.52 -17.61 28.15
N LEU A 21 -38.46 -16.81 27.99
CA LEU A 21 -37.56 -16.45 29.09
C LEU A 21 -38.31 -15.73 30.22
N ASN A 22 -39.13 -14.72 29.88
CA ASN A 22 -39.96 -14.02 30.87
C ASN A 22 -40.95 -14.97 31.57
N ALA A 23 -41.63 -15.83 30.82
CA ALA A 23 -42.61 -16.76 31.38
C ALA A 23 -41.96 -17.76 32.34
N ARG A 24 -40.74 -18.23 32.04
CA ARG A 24 -40.06 -19.24 32.85
C ARG A 24 -39.37 -18.67 34.09
N TYR A 25 -38.80 -17.47 34.00
CA TYR A 25 -37.93 -16.93 35.06
C TYR A 25 -38.50 -15.73 35.83
N ASN A 26 -39.70 -15.23 35.52
CA ASN A 26 -40.29 -14.08 36.25
C ASN A 26 -40.46 -14.27 37.76
N GLY A 27 -40.44 -15.51 38.27
CA GLY A 27 -40.53 -15.83 39.69
C GLY A 27 -39.20 -15.80 40.43
N ARG A 28 -38.08 -15.55 39.73
CA ARG A 28 -36.74 -15.47 40.31
C ARG A 28 -36.44 -14.02 40.69
N SER A 29 -35.97 -13.80 41.91
CA SER A 29 -35.84 -12.45 42.47
C SER A 29 -34.82 -11.57 41.73
N ASP A 30 -33.75 -12.17 41.20
CA ASP A 30 -32.72 -11.42 40.45
C ASP A 30 -33.00 -11.32 38.94
N PHE A 31 -34.07 -11.97 38.46
CA PHE A 31 -34.47 -11.91 37.05
C PHE A 31 -35.37 -10.70 36.80
N PHE A 32 -35.00 -9.85 35.85
CA PHE A 32 -35.82 -8.74 35.41
C PHE A 32 -36.57 -9.10 34.13
N LEU A 33 -37.75 -8.49 33.92
CA LEU A 33 -38.49 -8.69 32.68
C LEU A 33 -37.73 -8.09 31.50
N ILE A 34 -37.42 -8.91 30.50
CA ILE A 34 -36.78 -8.47 29.27
C ILE A 34 -37.82 -7.94 28.25
N PRO A 35 -37.46 -6.97 27.39
CA PRO A 35 -38.32 -6.53 26.31
C PRO A 35 -38.76 -7.70 25.41
N CYS A 36 -40.01 -7.68 24.95
CA CYS A 36 -40.60 -8.70 24.06
C CYS A 36 -40.86 -8.11 22.66
N ASP A 37 -39.88 -7.38 22.17
CA ASP A 37 -39.92 -6.53 20.98
C ASP A 37 -39.34 -7.20 19.70
N GLY A 38 -38.80 -8.40 19.83
CA GLY A 38 -38.14 -9.15 18.76
C GLY A 38 -36.70 -8.72 18.48
N ILE A 39 -36.08 -7.86 19.32
CA ILE A 39 -34.70 -7.38 19.17
C ILE A 39 -33.79 -8.06 20.18
N TYR A 40 -32.64 -8.57 19.73
CA TYR A 40 -31.61 -9.09 20.63
C TYR A 40 -30.79 -7.93 21.19
N SER A 41 -31.20 -7.42 22.35
CA SER A 41 -30.52 -6.34 23.08
C SER A 41 -29.58 -6.87 24.17
N ARG A 42 -28.80 -5.97 24.78
CA ARG A 42 -27.99 -6.26 25.97
C ARG A 42 -28.82 -6.90 27.08
N ASP A 43 -29.99 -6.35 27.36
CA ASP A 43 -30.90 -6.85 28.40
C ASP A 43 -31.35 -8.29 28.13
N VAL A 44 -31.63 -8.60 26.86
CA VAL A 44 -31.98 -9.97 26.43
C VAL A 44 -30.79 -10.91 26.60
N GLN A 45 -29.55 -10.47 26.32
CA GLN A 45 -28.35 -11.27 26.58
C GLN A 45 -28.15 -11.54 28.06
N VAL A 46 -28.33 -10.54 28.92
CA VAL A 46 -28.24 -10.69 30.37
C VAL A 46 -29.34 -11.63 30.88
N GLY A 47 -30.57 -11.51 30.38
CA GLY A 47 -31.66 -12.44 30.70
C GLY A 47 -31.37 -13.88 30.29
N LEU A 48 -30.79 -14.11 29.11
CA LEU A 48 -30.32 -15.44 28.69
C LEU A 48 -29.28 -16.00 29.67
N MET A 49 -28.34 -15.17 30.11
CA MET A 49 -27.31 -15.56 31.08
C MET A 49 -27.90 -15.92 32.45
N TYR A 50 -28.86 -15.15 32.97
CA TYR A 50 -29.59 -15.51 34.19
C TYR A 50 -30.32 -16.86 34.04
N GLY A 51 -31.03 -17.06 32.92
CA GLY A 51 -31.70 -18.32 32.63
C GLY A 51 -30.74 -19.51 32.67
N LEU A 52 -29.59 -19.39 31.99
CA LEU A 52 -28.53 -20.41 32.03
C LEU A 52 -28.01 -20.65 33.45
N GLN A 53 -27.74 -19.59 34.22
CA GLN A 53 -27.25 -19.68 35.60
C GLN A 53 -28.24 -20.40 36.52
N TYR A 54 -29.54 -20.18 36.34
CA TYR A 54 -30.56 -20.89 37.11
C TYR A 54 -30.68 -22.35 36.72
N GLU A 55 -30.60 -22.69 35.43
CA GLU A 55 -30.69 -24.08 34.96
C GLU A 55 -29.45 -24.92 35.34
N ILE A 56 -28.28 -24.28 35.54
CA ILE A 56 -27.09 -24.93 36.15
C ILE A 56 -27.13 -24.94 37.70
N GLY A 57 -28.21 -24.43 38.32
CA GLY A 57 -28.46 -24.54 39.75
C GLY A 57 -28.00 -23.37 40.62
N MET A 58 -27.64 -22.21 40.05
CA MET A 58 -27.33 -21.02 40.86
C MET A 58 -28.60 -20.47 41.51
N ALA A 59 -28.51 -20.10 42.79
CA ALA A 59 -29.60 -19.43 43.51
C ALA A 59 -29.65 -17.93 43.19
N ASP A 60 -30.76 -17.28 43.52
CA ASP A 60 -30.79 -15.82 43.67
C ASP A 60 -29.76 -15.40 44.74
N GLY A 61 -29.15 -14.22 44.57
CA GLY A 61 -27.96 -13.73 45.26
C GLY A 61 -26.63 -14.28 44.71
N THR A 62 -26.66 -15.33 43.88
CA THR A 62 -25.46 -15.92 43.23
C THR A 62 -25.45 -15.69 41.72
N ALA A 63 -26.60 -15.87 41.06
CA ALA A 63 -26.73 -15.53 39.65
C ALA A 63 -26.54 -14.02 39.46
N ASN A 64 -25.83 -13.63 38.40
CA ASN A 64 -25.41 -12.25 38.17
C ASN A 64 -25.44 -11.82 36.70
N GLY A 65 -25.89 -12.70 35.79
CA GLY A 65 -25.98 -12.40 34.36
C GLY A 65 -24.64 -12.37 33.62
N TYR A 66 -23.53 -12.78 34.25
CA TYR A 66 -22.19 -12.79 33.63
C TYR A 66 -21.63 -14.20 33.44
N LEU A 67 -20.81 -14.39 32.39
CA LEU A 67 -20.11 -15.65 32.12
C LEU A 67 -18.85 -15.77 33.00
N GLY A 68 -19.06 -15.98 34.31
CA GLY A 68 -17.98 -16.17 35.29
C GLY A 68 -17.53 -17.63 35.47
N PRO A 69 -16.57 -17.89 36.37
CA PRO A 69 -16.05 -19.25 36.63
C PRO A 69 -17.12 -20.28 37.01
N GLY A 70 -18.11 -19.89 37.83
CA GLY A 70 -19.23 -20.78 38.18
C GLY A 70 -20.09 -21.14 36.97
N THR A 71 -20.39 -20.16 36.10
CA THR A 71 -21.14 -20.40 34.86
C THR A 71 -20.36 -21.30 33.91
N LYS A 72 -19.04 -21.08 33.79
CA LYS A 72 -18.14 -21.95 33.02
C LYS A 72 -18.17 -23.39 33.51
N ALA A 73 -18.07 -23.60 34.83
CA ALA A 73 -18.14 -24.93 35.41
C ALA A 73 -19.48 -25.63 35.11
N GLY A 74 -20.60 -24.92 35.28
CA GLY A 74 -21.94 -25.43 34.99
C GLY A 74 -22.15 -25.80 33.51
N LEU A 75 -21.73 -24.92 32.59
CA LEU A 75 -21.86 -25.16 31.14
C LEU A 75 -20.84 -26.16 30.58
N SER A 76 -19.81 -26.51 31.35
CA SER A 76 -18.89 -27.60 31.03
C SER A 76 -19.38 -28.97 31.49
N SER A 77 -20.50 -29.03 32.23
CA SER A 77 -21.09 -30.28 32.70
C SER A 77 -21.71 -31.11 31.57
N SER A 78 -21.89 -32.41 31.79
CA SER A 78 -22.59 -33.29 30.85
C SER A 78 -24.05 -32.89 30.62
N ALA A 79 -24.70 -32.28 31.61
CA ALA A 79 -26.09 -31.83 31.51
C ALA A 79 -26.26 -30.69 30.48
N ALA A 80 -25.30 -29.77 30.39
CA ALA A 80 -25.32 -28.66 29.44
C ALA A 80 -24.80 -29.05 28.03
N ASN A 81 -24.14 -30.21 27.88
CA ASN A 81 -23.62 -30.73 26.61
C ASN A 81 -24.68 -31.50 25.81
N VAL A 82 -25.78 -30.81 25.49
CA VAL A 82 -26.89 -31.33 24.68
C VAL A 82 -26.50 -31.52 23.21
N GLY A 83 -27.14 -32.47 22.53
CA GLY A 83 -26.88 -32.81 21.14
C GLY A 83 -28.07 -33.50 20.49
N ARG A 84 -27.93 -34.00 19.24
CA ARG A 84 -29.04 -34.62 18.49
C ARG A 84 -29.83 -35.61 19.35
N GLY A 85 -31.15 -35.42 19.43
CA GLY A 85 -32.06 -36.25 20.22
C GLY A 85 -32.26 -35.81 21.67
N SER A 86 -31.50 -34.82 22.17
CA SER A 86 -31.80 -34.16 23.44
C SER A 86 -33.12 -33.39 23.35
N SER A 87 -33.92 -33.45 24.40
CA SER A 87 -35.10 -32.61 24.58
C SER A 87 -35.16 -32.10 26.02
N ASP A 88 -35.76 -30.95 26.23
CA ASP A 88 -35.91 -30.40 27.57
C ASP A 88 -36.78 -31.29 28.47
N SER A 89 -36.49 -31.25 29.77
CA SER A 89 -37.21 -32.00 30.80
C SER A 89 -37.40 -31.12 32.04
N SER A 90 -36.83 -31.49 33.19
CA SER A 90 -36.75 -30.59 34.35
C SER A 90 -35.88 -29.37 34.04
N GLN A 91 -34.84 -29.56 33.22
CA GLN A 91 -33.92 -28.51 32.78
C GLN A 91 -34.24 -28.00 31.37
N TYR A 92 -33.97 -26.71 31.13
CA TYR A 92 -34.36 -25.95 29.91
C TYR A 92 -33.19 -25.70 28.93
N PHE A 93 -32.17 -26.57 28.93
CA PHE A 93 -30.94 -26.34 28.19
C PHE A 93 -31.10 -26.28 26.67
N VAL A 94 -31.99 -27.09 26.08
CA VAL A 94 -32.19 -27.11 24.63
C VAL A 94 -32.86 -25.81 24.16
N HIS A 95 -33.90 -25.32 24.85
CA HIS A 95 -34.47 -24.01 24.54
C HIS A 95 -33.43 -22.90 24.73
N LEU A 96 -32.67 -22.88 25.83
CA LEU A 96 -31.63 -21.86 26.02
C LEU A 96 -30.55 -21.91 24.93
N PHE A 97 -30.22 -23.09 24.42
CA PHE A 97 -29.26 -23.25 23.33
C PHE A 97 -29.84 -22.83 21.98
N GLN A 98 -31.11 -23.15 21.69
CA GLN A 98 -31.85 -22.62 20.53
C GLN A 98 -31.88 -21.09 20.57
N ALA A 99 -32.15 -20.50 21.74
CA ALA A 99 -32.13 -19.06 21.97
C ALA A 99 -30.75 -18.46 21.64
N ALA A 100 -29.69 -19.03 22.20
CA ALA A 100 -28.32 -18.58 21.97
C ALA A 100 -27.92 -18.61 20.48
N LEU A 101 -28.26 -19.69 19.76
CA LEU A 101 -28.02 -19.78 18.31
C LEU A 101 -28.86 -18.78 17.51
N ALA A 102 -30.13 -18.58 17.86
CA ALA A 102 -31.03 -17.63 17.20
C ALA A 102 -30.56 -16.18 17.36
N PHE A 103 -30.11 -15.81 18.56
CA PHE A 103 -29.52 -14.50 18.83
C PHE A 103 -28.24 -14.27 18.03
N ASN A 104 -27.43 -15.31 17.83
CA ASN A 104 -26.26 -15.29 16.95
C ASN A 104 -26.59 -15.48 15.45
N GLY A 105 -27.87 -15.50 15.06
CA GLY A 105 -28.29 -15.58 13.66
C GLY A 105 -27.98 -16.92 12.99
N SER A 106 -27.66 -17.94 13.78
CA SER A 106 -27.26 -19.26 13.33
C SER A 106 -28.37 -20.29 13.57
N TYR A 107 -29.63 -19.84 13.69
CA TYR A 107 -30.79 -20.69 13.90
C TYR A 107 -32.03 -20.16 13.20
N ASP A 108 -32.67 -21.04 12.43
CA ASP A 108 -33.87 -20.82 11.63
C ASP A 108 -34.88 -21.98 11.80
N GLY A 109 -34.74 -22.76 12.86
CA GLY A 109 -35.62 -23.88 13.20
C GLY A 109 -36.75 -23.50 14.17
N GLU A 110 -37.51 -24.51 14.57
CA GLU A 110 -38.58 -24.36 15.56
C GLU A 110 -38.01 -24.18 16.98
N TYR A 111 -38.58 -23.24 17.75
CA TYR A 111 -38.22 -23.06 19.15
C TYR A 111 -39.09 -23.93 20.05
N ASP A 112 -38.75 -25.22 20.11
CA ASP A 112 -39.55 -26.30 20.69
C ASP A 112 -38.85 -27.10 21.80
N GLY A 113 -37.59 -26.78 22.11
CA GLY A 113 -36.80 -27.52 23.10
C GLY A 113 -36.35 -28.90 22.63
N VAL A 114 -36.32 -29.16 21.32
CA VAL A 114 -35.82 -30.39 20.72
C VAL A 114 -34.55 -30.12 19.91
N PHE A 115 -33.50 -30.87 20.22
CA PHE A 115 -32.24 -30.80 19.48
C PHE A 115 -32.34 -31.68 18.22
N SER A 116 -32.96 -31.10 17.20
CA SER A 116 -33.21 -31.74 15.91
C SER A 116 -31.96 -31.90 15.05
N GLU A 117 -32.09 -32.67 13.97
CA GLU A 117 -31.04 -32.78 12.95
C GLU A 117 -30.75 -31.44 12.25
N LYS A 118 -31.79 -30.62 12.03
CA LYS A 118 -31.64 -29.24 11.54
C LYS A 118 -30.80 -28.41 12.52
N MET A 119 -31.06 -28.53 13.82
CA MET A 119 -30.26 -27.86 14.84
C MET A 119 -28.79 -28.34 14.83
N THR A 120 -28.53 -29.63 14.64
CA THR A 120 -27.15 -30.13 14.48
C THR A 120 -26.43 -29.48 13.29
N ALA A 121 -27.11 -29.32 12.15
CA ALA A 121 -26.53 -28.64 10.98
C ALA A 121 -26.24 -27.15 11.25
N ASN A 122 -27.17 -26.48 11.92
CA ASN A 122 -27.03 -25.08 12.36
C ASN A 122 -25.84 -24.89 13.31
N VAL A 123 -25.66 -25.80 14.27
CA VAL A 123 -24.53 -25.77 15.21
C VAL A 123 -23.20 -25.99 14.48
N LYS A 124 -23.12 -26.95 13.57
CA LYS A 124 -21.91 -27.17 12.78
C LYS A 124 -21.55 -25.96 11.92
N SER A 125 -22.55 -25.29 11.35
CA SER A 125 -22.34 -24.07 10.57
C SER A 125 -21.82 -22.93 11.43
N PHE A 126 -22.34 -22.77 12.65
CA PHE A 126 -21.83 -21.79 13.61
C PHE A 126 -20.39 -22.12 14.06
N GLN A 127 -20.12 -23.39 14.37
CA GLN A 127 -18.79 -23.86 14.76
C GLN A 127 -17.78 -23.60 13.64
N ASP A 128 -18.13 -23.91 12.39
CA ASP A 128 -17.31 -23.59 11.23
C ASP A 128 -17.05 -22.08 11.12
N PHE A 129 -18.12 -21.28 11.16
CA PHE A 129 -18.04 -19.83 11.06
C PHE A 129 -17.18 -19.18 12.15
N THR A 130 -17.10 -19.78 13.34
CA THR A 130 -16.32 -19.29 14.49
C THR A 130 -14.98 -20.03 14.68
N MET A 131 -14.59 -20.87 13.71
CA MET A 131 -13.35 -21.66 13.72
C MET A 131 -13.21 -22.59 14.93
N LEU A 132 -14.32 -23.23 15.31
CA LEU A 132 -14.38 -24.29 16.30
C LEU A 132 -14.42 -25.67 15.62
N PRO A 133 -13.96 -26.73 16.30
CA PRO A 133 -14.24 -28.10 15.86
C PRO A 133 -15.75 -28.34 15.70
N GLN A 134 -16.15 -28.93 14.58
CA GLN A 134 -17.56 -29.12 14.21
C GLN A 134 -18.20 -30.33 14.94
N SER A 135 -18.30 -30.27 16.27
CA SER A 135 -18.90 -31.33 17.08
C SER A 135 -20.40 -31.54 16.82
N GLY A 136 -21.11 -30.49 16.39
CA GLY A 136 -22.57 -30.49 16.24
C GLY A 136 -23.33 -30.54 17.58
N ARG A 137 -22.66 -30.20 18.69
CA ARG A 137 -23.19 -30.26 20.07
C ARG A 137 -23.00 -28.93 20.79
N ALA A 138 -23.72 -28.76 21.89
CA ALA A 138 -23.59 -27.63 22.81
C ALA A 138 -22.40 -27.82 23.78
N ASP A 139 -21.19 -28.03 23.25
CA ASP A 139 -19.99 -28.10 24.10
C ASP A 139 -19.60 -26.73 24.67
N TRP A 140 -18.70 -26.72 25.68
CA TRP A 140 -18.26 -25.49 26.34
C TRP A 140 -17.78 -24.41 25.36
N LYS A 141 -16.97 -24.77 24.37
CA LYS A 141 -16.42 -23.80 23.41
C LYS A 141 -17.52 -23.17 22.55
N THR A 142 -18.52 -23.97 22.20
CA THR A 142 -19.70 -23.52 21.45
C THR A 142 -20.56 -22.59 22.31
N TRP A 143 -20.85 -22.96 23.56
CA TRP A 143 -21.53 -22.09 24.53
C TRP A 143 -20.80 -20.77 24.72
N ALA A 144 -19.50 -20.82 25.01
CA ALA A 144 -18.71 -19.63 25.25
C ALA A 144 -18.74 -18.68 24.04
N SER A 145 -18.61 -19.21 22.82
CA SER A 145 -18.62 -18.41 21.58
C SER A 145 -19.98 -17.80 21.25
N LEU A 146 -21.07 -18.41 21.71
CA LEU A 146 -22.43 -17.86 21.59
C LEU A 146 -22.72 -16.78 22.64
N LEU A 147 -22.11 -16.87 23.83
CA LEU A 147 -22.50 -16.10 25.01
C LEU A 147 -21.57 -14.94 25.35
N ALA A 148 -20.31 -15.00 24.94
CA ALA A 148 -19.31 -13.98 25.22
C ALA A 148 -18.56 -13.60 23.96
N SER A 149 -18.18 -12.32 23.86
CA SER A 149 -17.44 -11.81 22.71
C SER A 149 -16.08 -12.51 22.53
N THR A 150 -15.43 -12.90 23.63
CA THR A 150 -14.17 -13.67 23.65
C THR A 150 -14.31 -15.11 23.17
N GLY A 151 -15.52 -15.67 23.18
CA GLY A 151 -15.67 -17.11 23.23
C GLY A 151 -14.94 -17.73 24.43
N ASP A 152 -14.31 -18.89 24.21
CA ASP A 152 -13.39 -19.48 25.19
C ASP A 152 -12.00 -18.85 25.06
N PRO A 153 -11.56 -18.00 26.01
CA PRO A 153 -10.28 -17.30 25.92
C PRO A 153 -9.07 -18.26 25.95
N GLU A 154 -9.28 -19.53 26.36
CA GLU A 154 -8.24 -20.55 26.39
C GLU A 154 -8.14 -21.37 25.09
N ARG A 155 -9.02 -21.15 24.10
CA ARG A 155 -8.98 -21.93 22.86
C ARG A 155 -7.68 -21.69 22.08
N MET A 156 -7.09 -22.78 21.59
CA MET A 156 -5.84 -22.78 20.80
C MET A 156 -5.98 -23.39 19.40
N ASP A 157 -7.10 -24.07 19.11
CA ASP A 157 -7.32 -24.78 17.83
C ASP A 157 -7.16 -23.82 16.63
N SER A 158 -7.73 -22.62 16.76
CA SER A 158 -7.76 -21.56 15.75
C SER A 158 -7.03 -20.27 16.15
N ALA A 159 -6.33 -20.26 17.29
CA ALA A 159 -5.47 -19.16 17.72
C ALA A 159 -4.14 -19.19 16.94
N LYS A 160 -4.12 -18.59 15.76
CA LYS A 160 -2.96 -18.59 14.84
C LYS A 160 -2.35 -17.22 14.63
N ALA A 161 -3.00 -16.17 15.12
CA ALA A 161 -2.57 -14.80 15.01
C ALA A 161 -2.38 -14.18 16.41
N VAL A 162 -1.54 -13.16 16.47
CA VAL A 162 -1.42 -12.26 17.61
C VAL A 162 -1.26 -10.84 17.10
N ASP A 163 -1.58 -9.83 17.89
CA ASP A 163 -1.00 -8.51 17.72
C ASP A 163 -0.20 -8.11 18.97
N CYS A 164 0.76 -7.22 18.77
CA CYS A 164 1.60 -6.76 19.87
C CYS A 164 2.21 -5.39 19.58
N ILE A 165 2.41 -4.60 20.63
CA ILE A 165 3.12 -3.32 20.58
C ILE A 165 4.65 -3.51 20.58
N THR A 166 5.13 -4.66 21.06
CA THR A 166 6.56 -4.90 21.27
C THR A 166 7.26 -5.35 19.98
N THR A 167 8.47 -4.83 19.72
CA THR A 167 9.32 -5.25 18.59
C THR A 167 9.59 -6.75 18.59
N ILE A 168 9.35 -7.39 17.45
CA ILE A 168 9.60 -8.82 17.22
C ILE A 168 11.08 -9.05 16.87
N THR A 169 11.86 -9.45 17.88
CA THR A 169 13.24 -9.93 17.70
C THR A 169 13.26 -11.40 17.28
N ALA A 170 14.42 -11.92 16.87
CA ALA A 170 14.54 -13.33 16.46
C ALA A 170 14.14 -14.30 17.59
N ALA A 171 14.49 -13.98 18.84
CA ALA A 171 14.09 -14.76 20.01
C ALA A 171 12.56 -14.74 20.22
N ARG A 172 11.94 -13.56 20.13
CA ARG A 172 10.47 -13.42 20.25
C ARG A 172 9.73 -14.09 19.10
N ALA A 173 10.21 -13.97 17.87
CA ALA A 173 9.66 -14.67 16.71
C ALA A 173 9.69 -16.19 16.92
N SER A 174 10.80 -16.73 17.45
CA SER A 174 10.93 -18.14 17.80
C SER A 174 9.94 -18.55 18.90
N THR A 175 9.76 -17.72 19.94
CA THR A 175 8.72 -17.93 20.97
C THR A 175 7.34 -18.02 20.34
N LEU A 176 6.97 -17.07 19.48
CA LEU A 176 5.65 -17.05 18.84
C LEU A 176 5.40 -18.32 18.03
N LYS A 177 6.37 -18.74 17.21
CA LYS A 177 6.29 -20.00 16.44
C LYS A 177 6.15 -21.22 17.34
N ALA A 178 6.94 -21.31 18.41
CA ALA A 178 6.89 -22.41 19.36
C ALA A 178 5.55 -22.51 20.10
N ASN A 179 4.84 -21.38 20.26
CA ASN A 179 3.51 -21.32 20.86
C ASN A 179 2.37 -21.47 19.83
N GLY A 180 2.67 -21.85 18.58
CA GLY A 180 1.68 -22.20 17.56
C GLY A 180 1.17 -21.01 16.72
N TYR A 181 1.74 -19.81 16.90
CA TYR A 181 1.39 -18.64 16.11
C TYR A 181 2.09 -18.61 14.76
N SER A 182 1.42 -18.04 13.77
CA SER A 182 1.91 -17.97 12.38
C SER A 182 1.71 -16.60 11.73
N ILE A 183 0.98 -15.70 12.38
CA ILE A 183 0.62 -14.37 11.90
C ILE A 183 0.82 -13.38 13.05
N VAL A 184 1.35 -12.19 12.76
CA VAL A 184 1.55 -11.11 13.72
C VAL A 184 0.98 -9.78 13.20
N GLY A 185 0.19 -9.10 14.01
CA GLY A 185 -0.28 -7.74 13.79
C GLY A 185 0.74 -6.75 14.32
N ARG A 186 1.16 -5.79 13.48
CA ARG A 186 2.16 -4.78 13.87
C ARG A 186 1.76 -3.38 13.42
N TYR A 187 2.07 -2.40 14.27
CA TYR A 187 1.67 -1.02 14.08
C TYR A 187 2.55 -0.31 13.05
N LEU A 188 1.95 0.38 12.09
CA LEU A 188 2.67 1.20 11.11
C LEU A 188 3.32 2.42 11.74
N THR A 189 2.66 3.01 12.75
CA THR A 189 3.02 4.32 13.30
C THR A 189 2.92 4.38 14.82
N ASN A 190 3.66 5.33 15.39
CA ASN A 190 3.36 5.91 16.69
C ASN A 190 2.50 7.18 16.46
N THR A 191 1.81 7.65 17.49
CA THR A 191 1.07 8.92 17.39
C THR A 191 2.02 10.10 17.21
N PRO A 192 1.91 10.89 16.13
CA PRO A 192 2.80 12.03 15.88
C PRO A 192 2.74 13.08 16.98
N ASN A 193 3.89 13.70 17.25
CA ASN A 193 4.02 14.80 18.23
C ASN A 193 3.51 14.46 19.64
N THR A 194 3.33 13.18 19.93
CA THR A 194 2.89 12.66 21.21
C THR A 194 3.93 11.65 21.66
N PRO A 195 4.62 11.86 22.80
CA PRO A 195 5.52 10.86 23.33
C PRO A 195 4.77 9.55 23.54
N ASP A 196 5.18 8.51 22.81
CA ASP A 196 4.65 7.17 22.97
C ASP A 196 5.72 6.31 23.66
N PRO A 197 5.61 6.08 24.98
CA PRO A 197 6.60 5.30 25.72
C PRO A 197 6.64 3.83 25.28
N THR A 198 5.62 3.36 24.54
CA THR A 198 5.58 1.99 24.04
C THR A 198 6.38 1.81 22.75
N ASP A 199 6.62 2.91 22.02
CA ASP A 199 7.32 2.93 20.75
C ASP A 199 6.86 1.79 19.82
N LYS A 200 5.54 1.66 19.64
CA LYS A 200 4.89 0.46 19.09
C LYS A 200 5.11 0.19 17.61
N ASN A 201 5.52 1.19 16.83
CA ASN A 201 5.65 1.05 15.38
C ASN A 201 6.72 0.02 14.97
N ILE A 202 6.56 -0.54 13.78
CA ILE A 202 7.53 -1.48 13.18
C ILE A 202 8.95 -0.87 13.16
N LYS A 203 9.94 -1.66 13.58
CA LYS A 203 11.35 -1.24 13.64
C LYS A 203 12.17 -1.65 12.42
N PRO A 204 13.28 -0.95 12.12
CA PRO A 204 14.23 -1.38 11.10
C PRO A 204 14.67 -2.85 11.31
N GLY A 205 14.56 -3.67 10.26
CA GLY A 205 14.92 -5.09 10.29
C GLY A 205 13.89 -6.03 10.94
N GLU A 206 12.84 -5.50 11.58
CA GLU A 206 11.80 -6.32 12.24
C GLU A 206 11.03 -7.17 11.24
N ILE A 207 10.56 -6.59 10.13
CA ILE A 207 9.84 -7.32 9.08
C ILE A 207 10.68 -8.49 8.51
N SER A 208 11.97 -8.26 8.26
CA SER A 208 12.88 -9.32 7.81
C SER A 208 12.99 -10.45 8.84
N THR A 209 13.00 -10.11 10.14
CA THR A 209 13.05 -11.07 11.25
C THR A 209 11.76 -11.91 11.33
N ILE A 210 10.60 -11.28 11.13
CA ILE A 210 9.30 -11.95 11.07
C ILE A 210 9.31 -12.99 9.95
N PHE A 211 9.69 -12.60 8.73
CA PHE A 211 9.67 -13.49 7.57
C PHE A 211 10.72 -14.60 7.64
N ALA A 212 11.94 -14.30 8.12
CA ALA A 212 12.97 -15.31 8.34
C ALA A 212 12.54 -16.42 9.32
N SER A 213 11.60 -16.11 10.21
CA SER A 213 11.03 -17.05 11.18
C SER A 213 9.80 -17.80 10.63
N GLY A 214 9.43 -17.58 9.37
CA GLY A 214 8.24 -18.16 8.75
C GLY A 214 6.92 -17.68 9.38
N LEU A 215 6.90 -16.44 9.89
CA LEU A 215 5.70 -15.71 10.31
C LEU A 215 5.22 -14.81 9.16
N ARG A 216 3.93 -14.46 9.17
CA ARG A 216 3.33 -13.45 8.29
C ARG A 216 2.95 -12.21 9.10
N VAL A 217 2.86 -11.04 8.47
CA VAL A 217 2.52 -9.78 9.14
C VAL A 217 1.31 -9.09 8.52
N PHE A 218 0.42 -8.52 9.34
CA PHE A 218 -0.61 -7.58 8.89
C PHE A 218 -0.43 -6.21 9.57
N PRO A 219 -0.62 -5.10 8.82
CA PRO A 219 -0.41 -3.76 9.35
C PRO A 219 -1.64 -3.21 10.10
N ILE A 220 -1.36 -2.58 11.24
CA ILE A 220 -2.34 -1.87 12.08
C ILE A 220 -2.04 -0.37 12.04
N PHE A 221 -3.06 0.48 11.92
CA PHE A 221 -2.93 1.94 11.98
C PHE A 221 -3.70 2.50 13.19
N GLN A 222 -2.95 3.07 14.15
CA GLN A 222 -3.50 3.65 15.38
C GLN A 222 -2.67 4.85 15.86
N GLU A 223 -3.16 6.06 15.58
CA GLU A 223 -2.59 7.33 16.07
C GLU A 223 -3.56 8.05 17.03
N GLY A 224 -4.25 7.28 17.86
CA GLY A 224 -5.35 7.72 18.71
C GLY A 224 -6.47 6.69 18.73
N GLY A 225 -7.72 7.15 18.76
CA GLY A 225 -8.90 6.29 18.65
C GLY A 225 -9.43 5.70 19.96
N GLY A 226 -8.89 6.13 21.10
CA GLY A 226 -9.37 5.75 22.44
C GLY A 226 -10.55 6.58 22.97
N SER A 227 -11.12 7.47 22.15
CA SER A 227 -12.30 8.27 22.50
C SER A 227 -13.05 8.75 21.26
N ALA A 228 -14.34 9.02 21.42
CA ALA A 228 -15.18 9.54 20.34
C ALA A 228 -14.73 10.92 19.81
N SER A 229 -14.00 11.73 20.59
CA SER A 229 -13.52 13.06 20.16
C SER A 229 -12.39 12.99 19.14
N PHE A 230 -11.76 11.82 18.95
CA PHE A 230 -10.75 11.62 17.92
C PHE A 230 -11.37 11.50 16.51
N PHE A 231 -12.62 11.06 16.40
CA PHE A 231 -13.21 10.66 15.12
C PHE A 231 -13.98 11.80 14.48
N ASP A 232 -13.52 12.21 13.31
CA ASP A 232 -14.22 13.07 12.36
C ASP A 232 -13.74 12.80 10.92
N ALA A 233 -14.37 13.41 9.93
CA ALA A 233 -14.00 13.23 8.53
C ALA A 233 -12.58 13.73 8.19
N GLU A 234 -12.11 14.80 8.83
CA GLU A 234 -10.78 15.36 8.56
C GLU A 234 -9.68 14.44 9.09
N LYS A 235 -9.87 13.89 10.29
CA LYS A 235 -9.03 12.84 10.86
C LYS A 235 -9.05 11.60 9.98
N GLY A 236 -10.21 11.20 9.43
CA GLY A 236 -10.31 10.08 8.50
C GLY A 236 -9.48 10.30 7.23
N ARG A 237 -9.56 11.50 6.64
CA ARG A 237 -8.76 11.90 5.47
C ARG A 237 -7.26 11.84 5.76
N ILE A 238 -6.81 12.39 6.88
CA ILE A 238 -5.40 12.40 7.31
C ILE A 238 -4.92 10.97 7.58
N SER A 239 -5.66 10.21 8.40
CA SER A 239 -5.33 8.82 8.74
C SER A 239 -5.22 7.95 7.49
N GLY A 240 -6.17 8.06 6.56
CA GLY A 240 -6.17 7.28 5.33
C GLY A 240 -4.93 7.54 4.45
N ARG A 241 -4.57 8.81 4.27
CA ARG A 241 -3.37 9.21 3.52
C ARG A 241 -2.09 8.76 4.22
N ARG A 242 -1.97 8.98 5.53
CA ARG A 242 -0.80 8.57 6.32
C ARG A 242 -0.61 7.06 6.28
N ALA A 243 -1.66 6.28 6.54
CA ALA A 243 -1.61 4.82 6.48
C ALA A 243 -1.05 4.30 5.15
N HIS A 244 -1.45 4.89 4.03
CA HIS A 244 -0.90 4.55 2.71
C HIS A 244 0.62 4.77 2.64
N PHE A 245 1.12 5.95 3.02
CA PHE A 245 2.56 6.23 2.91
C PHE A 245 3.39 5.46 3.92
N GLU A 246 2.88 5.24 5.13
CA GLU A 246 3.60 4.47 6.15
C GLU A 246 3.68 2.99 5.75
N ALA A 247 2.62 2.41 5.19
CA ALA A 247 2.67 1.06 4.62
C ALA A 247 3.66 0.96 3.44
N LEU A 248 3.69 1.98 2.56
CA LEU A 248 4.66 2.07 1.47
C LEU A 248 6.11 2.07 1.95
N LYS A 249 6.44 2.77 3.04
CA LYS A 249 7.79 2.81 3.61
C LYS A 249 8.31 1.44 4.04
N PHE A 250 7.41 0.56 4.45
CA PHE A 250 7.74 -0.82 4.81
C PHE A 250 7.66 -1.78 3.63
N GLY A 251 7.25 -1.31 2.45
CA GLY A 251 7.18 -2.11 1.23
C GLY A 251 5.99 -3.06 1.17
N PHE A 252 4.94 -2.84 1.97
CA PHE A 252 3.74 -3.66 1.90
C PHE A 252 3.20 -3.73 0.47
N LYS A 253 2.80 -4.92 0.03
CA LYS A 253 2.40 -5.16 -1.37
C LYS A 253 0.99 -4.63 -1.66
N PRO A 254 0.67 -4.32 -2.93
CA PRO A 254 -0.70 -4.00 -3.34
C PRO A 254 -1.70 -5.04 -2.83
N GLY A 255 -2.88 -4.57 -2.40
CA GLY A 255 -3.95 -5.41 -1.86
C GLY A 255 -3.84 -5.73 -0.37
N THR A 256 -2.73 -5.39 0.31
CA THR A 256 -2.60 -5.54 1.77
C THR A 256 -3.72 -4.79 2.49
N VAL A 257 -4.34 -5.43 3.49
CA VAL A 257 -5.37 -4.82 4.34
C VAL A 257 -4.71 -4.09 5.50
N ILE A 258 -5.03 -2.81 5.69
CA ILE A 258 -4.58 -2.00 6.84
C ILE A 258 -5.75 -1.84 7.80
N TYR A 259 -5.59 -2.30 9.05
CA TYR A 259 -6.63 -2.23 10.06
C TYR A 259 -6.60 -0.90 10.81
N PHE A 260 -7.62 -0.07 10.60
CA PHE A 260 -7.81 1.19 11.31
C PHE A 260 -8.56 0.96 12.61
N THR A 261 -8.01 1.44 13.71
CA THR A 261 -8.51 1.13 15.05
C THR A 261 -9.59 2.08 15.55
N VAL A 262 -10.68 1.49 16.07
CA VAL A 262 -11.66 2.13 16.96
C VAL A 262 -11.55 1.44 18.31
N ASP A 263 -10.70 1.99 19.19
CA ASP A 263 -10.21 1.31 20.38
C ASP A 263 -10.84 1.87 21.66
N PHE A 264 -12.18 1.95 21.65
CA PHE A 264 -12.99 2.36 22.79
C PHE A 264 -14.41 1.79 22.68
N ASP A 265 -15.18 1.86 23.77
CA ASP A 265 -16.59 1.45 23.78
C ASP A 265 -17.49 2.48 23.07
N ALA A 266 -17.48 2.44 21.74
CA ALA A 266 -18.33 3.30 20.92
C ALA A 266 -19.79 2.82 20.96
N VAL A 267 -20.69 3.68 21.43
CA VAL A 267 -22.14 3.42 21.31
C VAL A 267 -22.61 3.68 19.88
N GLU A 268 -23.76 3.11 19.49
CA GLU A 268 -24.26 3.16 18.10
C GLU A 268 -24.35 4.59 17.55
N ASP A 269 -24.84 5.56 18.33
CA ASP A 269 -24.90 6.97 17.94
C ASP A 269 -23.52 7.58 17.64
N GLU A 270 -22.48 7.18 18.36
CA GLU A 270 -21.10 7.62 18.09
C GLU A 270 -20.53 6.91 16.87
N VAL A 271 -20.90 5.64 16.64
CA VAL A 271 -20.54 4.92 15.43
C VAL A 271 -21.10 5.62 14.21
N ASP A 272 -22.41 5.88 14.19
CA ASP A 272 -23.09 6.52 13.07
C ASP A 272 -22.68 7.99 12.90
N GLY A 273 -22.57 8.74 13.99
CA GLY A 273 -22.30 10.18 13.96
C GLY A 273 -20.83 10.56 13.74
N LYS A 274 -19.87 9.68 14.05
CA LYS A 274 -18.43 10.02 14.01
C LYS A 274 -17.56 8.98 13.31
N ILE A 275 -17.73 7.70 13.62
CA ILE A 275 -16.87 6.64 13.08
C ILE A 275 -17.21 6.37 11.60
N VAL A 276 -18.48 6.35 11.23
CA VAL A 276 -18.91 6.19 9.83
C VAL A 276 -18.37 7.34 8.95
N PRO A 277 -18.51 8.63 9.31
CA PRO A 277 -17.86 9.74 8.60
C PRO A 277 -16.33 9.62 8.51
N TYR A 278 -15.68 9.17 9.59
CA TYR A 278 -14.24 8.91 9.60
C TYR A 278 -13.84 7.83 8.57
N PHE A 279 -14.55 6.70 8.52
CA PHE A 279 -14.29 5.62 7.56
C PHE A 279 -14.71 5.96 6.13
N GLU A 280 -15.73 6.79 5.93
CA GLU A 280 -16.07 7.35 4.63
C GLU A 280 -14.90 8.18 4.08
N ALA A 281 -14.32 9.05 4.91
CA ALA A 281 -13.17 9.85 4.53
C ALA A 281 -11.90 9.02 4.28
N ILE A 282 -11.69 7.93 5.04
CA ILE A 282 -10.64 6.95 4.74
C ILE A 282 -10.90 6.29 3.38
N SER A 283 -12.14 5.86 3.12
CA SER A 283 -12.54 5.25 1.83
C SER A 283 -12.25 6.19 0.66
N MET A 284 -12.57 7.47 0.81
CA MET A 284 -12.21 8.50 -0.17
C MET A 284 -10.70 8.61 -0.34
N ALA A 285 -9.92 8.72 0.74
CA ALA A 285 -8.46 8.74 0.67
C ALA A 285 -7.88 7.48 0.01
N PHE A 286 -8.50 6.33 0.18
CA PHE A 286 -8.02 5.07 -0.40
C PHE A 286 -8.29 4.94 -1.90
N ARG A 287 -8.99 5.88 -2.54
CA ARG A 287 -9.11 5.94 -4.01
C ARG A 287 -7.76 6.14 -4.71
N GLY A 288 -6.79 6.79 -4.06
CA GLY A 288 -5.41 6.87 -4.53
C GLY A 288 -4.52 5.71 -4.08
N SER A 289 -5.01 4.87 -3.15
CA SER A 289 -4.22 3.86 -2.46
C SER A 289 -4.19 2.53 -3.21
N GLN A 290 -3.10 1.79 -3.04
CA GLN A 290 -2.96 0.41 -3.50
C GLN A 290 -3.38 -0.62 -2.43
N TYR A 291 -3.76 -0.16 -1.24
CA TYR A 291 -4.12 -1.00 -0.10
C TYR A 291 -5.63 -1.08 0.09
N ARG A 292 -6.06 -2.01 0.95
CA ARG A 292 -7.46 -2.20 1.32
C ARG A 292 -7.68 -1.78 2.78
N ILE A 293 -8.91 -1.38 3.10
CA ILE A 293 -9.29 -0.92 4.43
C ILE A 293 -9.76 -2.11 5.27
N GLY A 294 -9.23 -2.25 6.48
CA GLY A 294 -9.79 -3.07 7.55
C GLY A 294 -10.24 -2.18 8.71
N VAL A 295 -11.16 -2.67 9.52
CA VAL A 295 -11.61 -2.00 10.75
C VAL A 295 -11.25 -2.87 11.94
N TYR A 296 -10.62 -2.28 12.95
CA TYR A 296 -10.53 -2.87 14.28
C TYR A 296 -11.53 -2.22 15.24
N GLY A 297 -12.26 -3.02 16.02
CA GLY A 297 -13.20 -2.50 17.03
C GLY A 297 -14.24 -3.52 17.48
N ALA A 298 -15.24 -3.04 18.24
CA ALA A 298 -16.33 -3.88 18.74
C ALA A 298 -17.19 -4.46 17.59
N ARG A 299 -17.89 -5.57 17.85
CA ARG A 299 -18.72 -6.28 16.85
C ARG A 299 -19.70 -5.37 16.12
N ASN A 300 -20.41 -4.49 16.84
CA ASN A 300 -21.36 -3.55 16.23
C ASN A 300 -20.66 -2.53 15.32
N THR A 301 -19.58 -1.89 15.80
CA THR A 301 -18.76 -0.95 15.03
C THR A 301 -18.26 -1.58 13.73
N CYS A 302 -17.65 -2.76 13.83
CA CYS A 302 -17.17 -3.51 12.68
C CYS A 302 -18.30 -3.85 11.69
N SER A 303 -19.46 -4.26 12.20
CA SER A 303 -20.63 -4.59 11.38
C SER A 303 -21.20 -3.36 10.65
N ILE A 304 -21.36 -2.23 11.34
CA ILE A 304 -21.89 -0.99 10.76
C ILE A 304 -20.94 -0.47 9.67
N VAL A 305 -19.64 -0.32 9.97
CA VAL A 305 -18.63 0.15 9.00
C VAL A 305 -18.56 -0.78 7.78
N SER A 306 -18.59 -2.10 8.00
CA SER A 306 -18.56 -3.07 6.90
C SER A 306 -19.84 -3.05 6.07
N SER A 307 -21.02 -2.83 6.67
CA SER A 307 -22.30 -2.73 5.95
C SER A 307 -22.37 -1.53 5.01
N LYS A 308 -21.58 -0.48 5.27
CA LYS A 308 -21.39 0.67 4.38
C LYS A 308 -20.36 0.42 3.27
N ASN A 309 -19.77 -0.77 3.19
CA ASN A 309 -18.68 -1.14 2.29
C ASN A 309 -17.38 -0.35 2.51
N TYR A 310 -17.17 0.21 3.71
CA TYR A 310 -15.94 0.97 4.00
C TYR A 310 -14.79 0.09 4.48
N ALA A 311 -15.06 -1.13 4.95
CA ALA A 311 -14.02 -2.09 5.35
C ALA A 311 -14.16 -3.42 4.61
N THR A 312 -13.05 -3.93 4.11
CA THR A 312 -12.93 -5.27 3.52
C THR A 312 -13.09 -6.35 4.58
N TYR A 313 -12.34 -6.25 5.68
CA TYR A 313 -12.36 -7.20 6.79
C TYR A 313 -12.46 -6.51 8.14
N SER A 314 -12.97 -7.27 9.12
CA SER A 314 -13.03 -6.85 10.52
C SER A 314 -11.98 -7.56 11.38
N PHE A 315 -11.28 -6.81 12.20
CA PHE A 315 -10.47 -7.31 13.31
C PHE A 315 -11.22 -6.97 14.61
N VAL A 316 -11.82 -7.98 15.23
CA VAL A 316 -12.81 -7.74 16.29
C VAL A 316 -12.11 -7.66 17.65
N SER A 317 -12.45 -6.65 18.45
CA SER A 317 -11.98 -6.52 19.85
C SER A 317 -12.80 -7.43 20.79
N GLY A 318 -12.75 -8.74 20.54
CA GLY A 318 -13.54 -9.74 21.27
C GLY A 318 -13.25 -9.79 22.77
N MET A 319 -12.02 -9.46 23.20
CA MET A 319 -11.60 -9.45 24.61
C MET A 319 -12.22 -8.35 25.44
N SER A 320 -12.71 -7.30 24.80
CA SER A 320 -13.42 -6.20 25.45
C SER A 320 -14.88 -6.58 25.76
N THR A 321 -15.07 -7.55 26.64
CA THR A 321 -16.41 -8.09 27.01
C THR A 321 -17.32 -7.05 27.66
N GLY A 322 -16.75 -5.98 28.20
CA GLY A 322 -17.49 -4.85 28.77
C GLY A 322 -17.99 -3.83 27.74
N TYR A 323 -17.53 -3.89 26.48
CA TYR A 323 -17.96 -2.94 25.46
C TYR A 323 -19.41 -3.21 25.06
N SER A 324 -20.24 -2.16 25.08
CA SER A 324 -21.63 -2.17 24.64
C SER A 324 -21.78 -2.74 23.23
N GLY A 325 -20.87 -2.39 22.31
CA GLY A 325 -20.87 -2.89 20.92
C GLY A 325 -20.55 -4.38 20.77
N ASN A 326 -20.20 -5.08 21.85
CA ASN A 326 -19.98 -6.53 21.87
C ASN A 326 -21.15 -7.30 22.51
N LEU A 327 -22.07 -6.61 23.19
CA LEU A 327 -23.21 -7.21 23.90
C LEU A 327 -24.48 -7.09 23.06
N GLY A 328 -25.08 -8.22 22.66
CA GLY A 328 -26.24 -8.22 21.78
C GLY A 328 -25.89 -8.19 20.28
N PHE A 329 -24.59 -8.22 19.95
CA PHE A 329 -24.11 -8.15 18.57
C PHE A 329 -23.36 -9.41 18.14
N ARG A 330 -23.65 -9.84 16.92
CA ARG A 330 -23.07 -11.04 16.30
C ARG A 330 -21.66 -10.74 15.81
N LEU A 331 -20.82 -11.78 15.74
CA LEU A 331 -19.53 -11.66 15.07
C LEU A 331 -19.74 -11.23 13.59
N PRO A 332 -19.08 -10.18 13.08
CA PRO A 332 -19.28 -9.68 11.72
C PRO A 332 -18.99 -10.76 10.67
N VAL A 333 -19.80 -10.84 9.62
CA VAL A 333 -19.63 -11.87 8.58
C VAL A 333 -18.28 -11.81 7.85
N ASN A 334 -17.59 -10.67 7.86
CA ASN A 334 -16.29 -10.45 7.24
C ASN A 334 -15.12 -10.42 8.25
N TRP A 335 -15.30 -10.99 9.45
CA TRP A 335 -14.23 -11.05 10.45
C TRP A 335 -13.02 -11.84 9.91
N ALA A 336 -11.84 -11.21 9.95
CA ALA A 336 -10.56 -11.82 9.62
C ALA A 336 -9.87 -12.34 10.88
N PHE A 337 -9.88 -11.51 11.93
CA PHE A 337 -9.26 -11.74 13.23
C PHE A 337 -10.26 -11.41 14.35
N ASP A 338 -10.20 -12.14 15.46
CA ASP A 338 -11.00 -11.90 16.67
C ASP A 338 -10.08 -12.01 17.88
N GLN A 339 -9.79 -10.86 18.51
CA GLN A 339 -8.88 -10.72 19.65
C GLN A 339 -9.58 -11.22 20.91
N ILE A 340 -9.06 -12.24 21.61
CA ILE A 340 -9.81 -12.92 22.68
C ILE A 340 -9.10 -12.98 24.04
N LYS A 341 -7.79 -12.69 24.10
CA LYS A 341 -7.03 -12.77 25.36
C LYS A 341 -5.69 -12.05 25.28
N GLU A 342 -5.43 -11.15 26.22
CA GLU A 342 -4.09 -10.59 26.48
C GLU A 342 -3.33 -11.46 27.48
N TYR A 343 -2.06 -11.78 27.18
CA TYR A 343 -1.13 -12.43 28.11
C TYR A 343 0.32 -12.42 27.59
N THR A 344 1.27 -12.83 28.43
CA THR A 344 2.68 -12.96 28.04
C THR A 344 3.04 -14.41 27.69
N VAL A 345 3.78 -14.59 26.60
CA VAL A 345 4.39 -15.88 26.21
C VAL A 345 5.92 -15.80 26.25
N GLY A 346 6.56 -16.96 26.48
CA GLY A 346 8.01 -17.07 26.55
C GLY A 346 8.64 -16.57 27.84
N SER A 347 9.97 -16.51 27.86
CA SER A 347 10.78 -16.08 29.00
C SER A 347 12.07 -15.40 28.53
N GLY A 348 12.74 -14.66 29.43
CA GLY A 348 13.99 -13.95 29.12
C GLY A 348 13.86 -13.05 27.88
N ASN A 349 14.82 -13.16 26.96
CA ASN A 349 14.83 -12.40 25.70
C ASN A 349 13.71 -12.79 24.72
N GLY A 350 13.08 -13.95 24.93
CA GLY A 350 11.95 -14.43 24.15
C GLY A 350 10.59 -14.05 24.74
N ALA A 351 10.55 -13.41 25.91
CA ALA A 351 9.30 -12.94 26.52
C ALA A 351 8.66 -11.83 25.68
N ILE A 352 7.36 -11.96 25.44
CA ILE A 352 6.57 -10.98 24.68
C ILE A 352 5.13 -10.98 25.18
N GLY A 353 4.64 -9.79 25.54
CA GLY A 353 3.22 -9.54 25.78
C GLY A 353 2.48 -9.51 24.44
N ILE A 354 1.39 -10.26 24.35
CA ILE A 354 0.60 -10.44 23.13
C ILE A 354 -0.88 -10.31 23.44
N ASP A 355 -1.62 -9.89 22.43
CA ASP A 355 -3.04 -10.14 22.32
C ASP A 355 -3.25 -11.32 21.38
N LYS A 356 -3.99 -12.33 21.84
CA LYS A 356 -4.23 -13.57 21.11
C LYS A 356 -5.44 -13.44 20.21
N ASP A 357 -5.23 -13.72 18.93
CA ASP A 357 -6.25 -13.60 17.90
C ASP A 357 -6.63 -14.95 17.31
N ILE A 358 -7.93 -15.14 17.15
CA ILE A 358 -8.50 -16.23 16.39
C ILE A 358 -8.48 -15.84 14.92
N TYR A 359 -8.06 -16.78 14.08
CA TYR A 359 -7.86 -16.54 12.66
C TYR A 359 -8.90 -17.26 11.82
N SER A 360 -9.67 -16.50 11.04
CA SER A 360 -10.72 -17.02 10.16
C SER A 360 -10.22 -17.61 8.83
N GLY A 361 -8.98 -17.32 8.42
CA GLY A 361 -8.49 -17.64 7.08
C GLY A 361 -8.77 -16.57 6.01
N ARG A 362 -9.55 -15.51 6.27
CA ARG A 362 -9.96 -14.54 5.25
C ARG A 362 -8.85 -13.59 4.80
N ASP A 363 -8.09 -13.07 5.75
CA ASP A 363 -6.91 -12.26 5.46
C ASP A 363 -5.67 -13.14 5.42
N ALA A 364 -5.00 -13.23 4.28
CA ALA A 364 -3.79 -14.03 4.17
C ALA A 364 -2.60 -13.43 4.94
N ALA A 365 -2.68 -12.18 5.41
CA ALA A 365 -1.55 -11.38 5.86
C ALA A 365 -0.43 -11.36 4.79
N GLN A 366 0.71 -10.73 5.08
CA GLN A 366 1.82 -10.65 4.14
C GLN A 366 2.95 -11.59 4.55
N PRO A 367 3.40 -12.50 3.65
CA PRO A 367 4.59 -13.32 3.87
C PRO A 367 5.88 -12.63 3.39
N ALA A 368 5.77 -11.51 2.69
CA ALA A 368 6.89 -10.76 2.13
C ALA A 368 6.49 -9.31 1.84
N VAL A 369 7.48 -8.41 1.85
CA VAL A 369 7.36 -7.03 1.38
C VAL A 369 8.26 -6.79 0.17
N SER A 370 7.96 -5.78 -0.62
CA SER A 370 8.84 -5.27 -1.66
C SER A 370 9.97 -4.47 -1.02
N ARG A 371 11.22 -4.67 -1.46
CA ARG A 371 12.31 -3.79 -1.01
C ARG A 371 12.06 -2.37 -1.51
N VAL A 372 12.27 -1.41 -0.62
CA VAL A 372 12.20 0.03 -0.89
C VAL A 372 13.61 0.64 -0.96
N PRO A 373 13.81 1.72 -1.73
CA PRO A 373 15.11 2.38 -1.82
C PRO A 373 15.50 3.05 -0.51
N ASN A 374 16.79 3.06 -0.24
CA ASN A 374 17.39 3.72 0.89
C ASN A 374 17.64 5.20 0.61
N LYS A 375 17.38 6.03 1.61
CA LYS A 375 17.99 7.35 1.75
C LYS A 375 19.45 7.17 2.13
N TYR A 376 20.32 8.02 1.61
CA TYR A 376 21.74 8.04 1.97
C TYR A 376 22.10 9.34 2.66
N THR A 377 22.94 9.26 3.68
CA THR A 377 23.56 10.41 4.34
C THR A 377 25.05 10.41 4.11
N TYR A 378 25.59 11.58 3.73
CA TYR A 378 27.02 11.79 3.56
C TYR A 378 27.68 12.01 4.92
N ASP A 379 28.64 11.16 5.24
CA ASP A 379 29.53 11.35 6.38
C ASP A 379 30.79 12.06 5.90
N ALA A 380 30.92 13.34 6.29
CA ALA A 380 32.07 14.17 5.92
C ALA A 380 33.40 13.66 6.50
N SER A 381 33.36 12.88 7.58
CA SER A 381 34.56 12.34 8.22
C SER A 381 35.14 11.15 7.44
N THR A 382 34.26 10.29 6.91
CA THR A 382 34.64 9.11 6.11
C THR A 382 34.60 9.35 4.60
N LYS A 383 34.07 10.51 4.17
CA LYS A 383 33.79 10.87 2.77
C LYS A 383 32.97 9.78 2.07
N ALA A 384 32.02 9.21 2.79
CA ALA A 384 31.22 8.07 2.32
C ALA A 384 29.73 8.29 2.57
N ASN A 385 28.92 7.75 1.68
CA ASN A 385 27.46 7.71 1.83
C ASN A 385 27.04 6.41 2.54
N SER A 386 26.19 6.53 3.56
CA SER A 386 25.64 5.39 4.32
C SER A 386 24.10 5.39 4.29
N PRO A 387 23.44 4.20 4.26
CA PRO A 387 21.98 4.12 4.33
C PRO A 387 21.44 4.69 5.66
N ALA A 388 20.44 5.56 5.57
CA ALA A 388 19.85 6.27 6.70
C ALA A 388 18.35 6.01 6.89
N GLY A 389 17.77 5.09 6.12
CA GLY A 389 16.34 4.73 6.18
C GLY A 389 15.68 4.80 4.80
N TYR A 390 14.36 5.00 4.77
CA TYR A 390 13.57 5.08 3.54
C TYR A 390 13.86 6.34 2.72
N ASP A 391 13.97 6.21 1.40
CA ASP A 391 14.12 7.32 0.46
C ASP A 391 12.83 8.13 0.30
N ASP A 392 12.58 9.02 1.26
CA ASP A 392 11.46 9.94 1.26
C ASP A 392 11.62 11.12 0.28
N LEU A 393 12.85 11.36 -0.18
CA LEU A 393 13.22 12.50 -1.01
C LEU A 393 12.91 12.26 -2.48
N PHE A 394 13.38 11.13 -3.03
CA PHE A 394 13.20 10.80 -4.44
C PHE A 394 12.05 9.82 -4.63
N TYR A 395 12.17 8.58 -4.14
CA TYR A 395 11.14 7.56 -4.33
C TYR A 395 9.81 7.96 -3.67
N GLY A 396 9.86 8.44 -2.42
CA GLY A 396 8.69 8.92 -1.70
C GLY A 396 7.91 10.00 -2.45
N ARG A 397 8.60 10.90 -3.16
CA ARG A 397 7.97 11.93 -3.97
C ARG A 397 7.24 11.35 -5.18
N ILE A 398 7.87 10.45 -5.93
CA ILE A 398 7.23 9.79 -7.08
C ILE A 398 6.00 9.00 -6.62
N ALA A 399 6.11 8.25 -5.51
CA ALA A 399 4.98 7.51 -4.94
C ALA A 399 3.83 8.43 -4.52
N ARG A 400 4.11 9.59 -3.92
CA ARG A 400 3.09 10.61 -3.59
C ARG A 400 2.41 11.16 -4.85
N MET A 401 3.18 11.49 -5.89
CA MET A 401 2.61 11.96 -7.15
C MET A 401 1.74 10.88 -7.80
N GLN A 402 2.16 9.61 -7.76
CA GLN A 402 1.34 8.51 -8.25
C GLN A 402 0.02 8.40 -7.47
N TYR A 403 0.10 8.44 -6.14
CA TYR A 403 -1.07 8.41 -5.26
C TYR A 403 -2.04 9.57 -5.56
N CYS A 404 -1.53 10.81 -5.61
CA CYS A 404 -2.34 12.00 -5.90
C CYS A 404 -2.95 11.92 -7.30
N ALA A 405 -2.20 11.47 -8.31
CA ALA A 405 -2.70 11.33 -9.67
C ALA A 405 -3.84 10.31 -9.75
N ARG A 406 -3.70 9.14 -9.12
CA ARG A 406 -4.79 8.15 -9.03
C ARG A 406 -6.03 8.71 -8.34
N TYR A 407 -5.84 9.40 -7.22
CA TYR A 407 -6.94 10.02 -6.49
C TYR A 407 -7.68 11.02 -7.38
N SER A 408 -6.95 11.93 -8.02
CA SER A 408 -7.54 12.99 -8.84
C SER A 408 -8.22 12.47 -10.10
N LEU A 409 -7.71 11.37 -10.68
CA LEU A 409 -8.29 10.74 -11.86
C LEU A 409 -9.41 9.75 -11.50
N ASN A 410 -9.54 9.37 -10.22
CA ASN A 410 -10.66 8.62 -9.63
C ASN A 410 -11.06 7.36 -10.42
N GLY A 411 -10.09 6.59 -10.92
CA GLY A 411 -10.34 5.35 -11.68
C GLY A 411 -10.99 5.53 -13.05
N LEU A 412 -11.10 6.76 -13.56
CA LEU A 412 -11.70 7.07 -14.87
C LEU A 412 -10.72 6.88 -16.03
N THR A 413 -9.55 6.32 -15.77
CA THR A 413 -8.47 6.15 -16.74
C THR A 413 -7.60 4.94 -16.40
N THR A 414 -6.76 4.51 -17.33
CA THR A 414 -5.81 3.41 -17.14
C THR A 414 -4.61 3.84 -16.30
N GLU A 415 -3.93 2.89 -15.66
CA GLU A 415 -2.69 3.15 -14.93
C GLU A 415 -1.61 3.77 -15.83
N TYR A 416 -1.51 3.32 -17.08
CA TYR A 416 -0.63 3.92 -18.09
C TYR A 416 -0.84 5.43 -18.27
N ASN A 417 -2.10 5.89 -18.26
CA ASN A 417 -2.43 7.31 -18.33
C ASN A 417 -2.09 8.05 -17.03
N VAL A 418 -2.22 7.41 -15.87
CA VAL A 418 -1.76 7.95 -14.58
C VAL A 418 -0.24 8.19 -14.64
N ASN A 419 0.53 7.25 -15.18
CA ASN A 419 1.98 7.41 -15.36
C ASN A 419 2.32 8.61 -16.26
N HIS A 420 1.63 8.75 -17.40
CA HIS A 420 1.78 9.92 -18.26
C HIS A 420 1.46 11.23 -17.55
N PHE A 421 0.43 11.24 -16.70
CA PHE A 421 0.01 12.41 -15.93
C PHE A 421 1.10 12.87 -14.96
N VAL A 422 1.70 11.93 -14.21
CA VAL A 422 2.82 12.20 -13.31
C VAL A 422 4.05 12.71 -14.06
N LEU A 423 4.45 12.05 -15.16
CA LEU A 423 5.59 12.46 -15.97
C LEU A 423 5.38 13.85 -16.61
N THR A 424 4.16 14.18 -16.99
CA THR A 424 3.81 15.50 -17.53
C THR A 424 4.04 16.60 -16.50
N LYS A 425 3.71 16.37 -15.23
CA LYS A 425 4.02 17.31 -14.15
C LYS A 425 5.53 17.51 -13.98
N LEU A 426 6.30 16.43 -14.04
CA LEU A 426 7.75 16.47 -13.82
C LEU A 426 8.53 17.16 -14.95
N GLN A 427 8.10 17.06 -16.21
CA GLN A 427 8.79 17.72 -17.34
C GLN A 427 8.54 19.24 -17.46
N LYS A 428 7.38 19.71 -17.00
CA LYS A 428 6.89 21.10 -17.20
C LYS A 428 7.85 22.22 -16.77
N PRO A 429 8.66 22.10 -15.70
CA PRO A 429 9.57 23.16 -15.28
C PRO A 429 10.54 23.66 -16.37
N ARG A 430 10.93 22.81 -17.33
CA ARG A 430 11.93 23.16 -18.36
C ARG A 430 11.46 22.93 -19.80
N PHE A 431 10.76 21.84 -20.08
CA PHE A 431 10.54 21.35 -21.44
C PHE A 431 9.16 21.70 -22.02
N TRP A 432 8.60 22.87 -21.68
CA TRP A 432 7.31 23.28 -22.23
C TRP A 432 7.12 24.78 -22.47
N TYR A 433 7.19 25.64 -21.45
CA TYR A 433 6.79 27.05 -21.59
C TYR A 433 7.94 28.08 -21.55
N ASN A 434 9.18 27.65 -21.28
CA ASN A 434 10.31 28.57 -21.04
C ASN A 434 11.57 28.32 -21.92
N GLY A 435 11.46 27.57 -23.02
CA GLY A 435 12.63 27.08 -23.78
C GLY A 435 13.01 27.83 -25.07
N GLY A 436 12.30 28.90 -25.45
CA GLY A 436 12.47 29.51 -26.78
C GLY A 436 12.20 28.51 -27.92
N GLU A 437 12.89 28.62 -29.05
CA GLU A 437 12.74 27.71 -30.20
C GLU A 437 12.98 26.23 -29.83
N SER A 438 13.90 25.95 -28.90
CA SER A 438 14.13 24.59 -28.40
C SER A 438 12.93 24.04 -27.61
N GLY A 439 12.24 24.90 -26.84
CA GLY A 439 11.04 24.53 -26.08
C GLY A 439 9.86 24.15 -26.99
N ASN A 440 9.69 24.85 -28.11
CA ASN A 440 8.67 24.52 -29.11
C ASN A 440 8.92 23.14 -29.72
N VAL A 441 10.18 22.77 -29.99
CA VAL A 441 10.53 21.44 -30.51
C VAL A 441 10.10 20.34 -29.54
N TRP A 442 10.37 20.51 -28.24
CA TRP A 442 9.96 19.54 -27.22
C TRP A 442 8.43 19.43 -27.11
N ALA A 443 7.74 20.57 -27.10
CA ALA A 443 6.28 20.64 -26.94
C ALA A 443 5.48 20.24 -28.19
N GLU A 444 6.05 20.36 -29.39
CA GLU A 444 5.34 20.07 -30.65
C GLU A 444 5.68 18.68 -31.21
N HIS A 445 6.93 18.22 -31.04
CA HIS A 445 7.43 17.06 -31.80
C HIS A 445 7.95 15.89 -30.96
N LEU A 446 8.53 16.15 -29.79
CA LEU A 446 9.15 15.08 -28.97
C LEU A 446 8.19 14.55 -27.91
N ALA A 447 7.69 15.42 -27.03
CA ALA A 447 6.82 15.06 -25.92
C ALA A 447 5.57 15.96 -25.87
N PRO A 448 4.71 15.96 -26.92
CA PRO A 448 3.61 16.91 -27.02
C PRO A 448 2.55 16.77 -25.93
N ASP A 449 1.73 17.82 -25.78
CA ASP A 449 0.71 17.91 -24.73
C ASP A 449 -0.23 16.71 -24.72
N PRO A 450 -0.39 16.01 -23.59
CA PRO A 450 -1.41 14.98 -23.51
C PRO A 450 -2.83 15.55 -23.51
N ALA A 451 -3.10 16.85 -23.62
CA ALA A 451 -4.45 17.39 -23.82
C ALA A 451 -5.20 16.70 -24.99
N GLY A 452 -4.48 16.16 -25.98
CA GLY A 452 -5.03 15.28 -27.02
C GLY A 452 -4.99 13.76 -26.74
N ARG A 453 -4.32 13.29 -25.67
CA ARG A 453 -4.06 11.87 -25.34
C ARG A 453 -4.56 11.40 -23.97
N ILE A 454 -4.85 12.28 -23.01
CA ILE A 454 -5.85 11.98 -21.98
C ILE A 454 -7.10 11.72 -22.82
N GLY A 455 -7.62 10.49 -22.87
CA GLY A 455 -8.64 10.07 -23.84
C GLY A 455 -9.97 10.81 -23.70
N VAL A 456 -10.04 12.07 -24.11
CA VAL A 456 -11.16 12.95 -23.79
C VAL A 456 -11.48 13.93 -24.93
N SER A 457 -11.90 13.38 -26.06
CA SER A 457 -12.34 14.09 -27.27
C SER A 457 -13.69 14.83 -27.17
N ASN A 458 -14.25 15.04 -25.97
CA ASN A 458 -15.56 15.72 -25.80
C ASN A 458 -15.42 16.89 -24.81
N SER A 459 -16.20 17.95 -25.03
CA SER A 459 -16.19 19.20 -24.23
C SER A 459 -16.30 18.97 -22.71
N ASP A 460 -17.08 17.98 -22.28
CA ASP A 460 -17.29 17.67 -20.85
C ASP A 460 -16.05 17.05 -20.18
N LYS A 461 -15.18 16.46 -20.99
CA LYS A 461 -14.04 15.68 -20.52
C LYS A 461 -12.74 16.50 -20.48
N ALA A 462 -12.63 17.58 -21.26
CA ALA A 462 -11.60 18.61 -21.06
C ALA A 462 -11.77 19.31 -19.69
N SER A 463 -13.01 19.62 -19.30
CA SER A 463 -13.31 20.15 -17.97
C SER A 463 -12.95 19.16 -16.85
N PHE A 464 -13.05 17.85 -17.09
CA PHE A 464 -12.59 16.83 -16.14
C PHE A 464 -11.07 16.83 -15.98
N ALA A 465 -10.31 16.87 -17.08
CA ALA A 465 -8.85 16.88 -17.03
C ALA A 465 -8.32 18.12 -16.27
N ILE A 466 -8.93 19.30 -16.49
CA ILE A 466 -8.61 20.53 -15.75
C ILE A 466 -8.89 20.34 -14.26
N LYS A 467 -10.08 19.86 -13.88
CA LYS A 467 -10.42 19.60 -12.48
C LYS A 467 -9.51 18.57 -11.81
N ALA A 468 -9.12 17.52 -12.54
CA ALA A 468 -8.19 16.51 -12.05
C ALA A 468 -6.79 17.11 -11.83
N GLN A 469 -6.33 17.99 -12.74
CA GLN A 469 -5.09 18.74 -12.55
C GLN A 469 -5.18 19.65 -11.33
N ASP A 470 -6.23 20.45 -11.20
CA ASP A 470 -6.40 21.36 -10.06
C ASP A 470 -6.41 20.60 -8.73
N LEU A 471 -7.14 19.48 -8.66
CA LEU A 471 -7.19 18.64 -7.48
C LEU A 471 -5.82 17.99 -7.18
N PHE A 472 -5.12 17.53 -8.21
CA PHE A 472 -3.77 16.97 -8.07
C PHE A 472 -2.79 18.00 -7.50
N GLU A 473 -2.80 19.22 -8.02
CA GLU A 473 -1.95 20.32 -7.53
C GLU A 473 -2.32 20.72 -6.09
N GLN A 474 -3.61 20.83 -5.78
CA GLN A 474 -4.09 21.11 -4.42
C GLN A 474 -3.64 20.03 -3.44
N MET A 475 -3.71 18.76 -3.82
CA MET A 475 -3.25 17.66 -2.98
C MET A 475 -1.74 17.71 -2.76
N LEU A 476 -0.94 17.97 -3.80
CA LEU A 476 0.51 18.11 -3.64
C LEU A 476 0.88 19.31 -2.76
N ALA A 477 0.10 20.39 -2.78
CA ALA A 477 0.32 21.58 -1.96
C ALA A 477 -0.09 21.41 -0.49
N ASP A 478 -0.80 20.34 -0.12
CA ASP A 478 -1.21 20.04 1.26
C ASP A 478 -0.01 19.59 2.10
N ALA A 479 0.81 20.54 2.53
CA ALA A 479 2.03 20.31 3.30
C ALA A 479 1.79 19.61 4.65
N ALA A 480 0.59 19.74 5.22
CA ALA A 480 0.20 19.03 6.44
C ALA A 480 0.11 17.51 6.21
N THR A 481 -0.22 17.11 4.99
CA THR A 481 -0.35 15.70 4.62
C THR A 481 0.84 15.16 3.83
N PHE A 482 1.48 16.02 3.02
CA PHE A 482 2.61 15.68 2.16
C PHE A 482 3.74 16.69 2.39
N PRO A 483 4.55 16.55 3.44
CA PRO A 483 5.66 17.47 3.66
C PRO A 483 6.65 17.40 2.50
N GLU A 484 6.83 18.51 1.78
CA GLU A 484 7.76 18.57 0.63
C GLU A 484 9.19 18.24 1.10
N PRO A 485 9.88 17.29 0.44
CA PRO A 485 11.30 17.10 0.67
C PRO A 485 12.08 18.34 0.22
N ASP A 486 13.28 18.58 0.77
CA ASP A 486 14.08 19.72 0.33
C ASP A 486 14.39 19.63 -1.19
N ALA A 487 14.41 20.79 -1.86
CA ALA A 487 14.61 20.85 -3.31
C ALA A 487 16.05 20.52 -3.75
N SER A 488 16.98 20.25 -2.83
CA SER A 488 18.40 20.07 -3.09
C SER A 488 18.81 18.62 -3.37
N THR A 489 17.88 17.66 -3.45
CA THR A 489 18.17 16.21 -3.32
C THR A 489 17.90 15.33 -4.56
N TRP A 490 17.85 15.92 -5.76
CA TRP A 490 17.41 15.25 -7.00
C TRP A 490 18.46 14.38 -7.75
N PHE A 491 19.15 13.45 -7.10
CA PHE A 491 20.36 12.87 -7.73
C PHE A 491 20.27 11.43 -8.24
N ARG A 492 19.23 10.65 -7.90
CA ARG A 492 19.27 9.20 -8.18
C ARG A 492 19.18 8.85 -9.66
N PHE A 493 18.24 9.45 -10.40
CA PHE A 493 18.14 9.33 -11.87
C PHE A 493 18.66 10.57 -12.60
N GLY A 494 19.36 11.47 -11.91
CA GLY A 494 19.85 12.71 -12.48
C GLY A 494 18.77 13.78 -12.65
N LYS A 495 18.82 14.55 -13.75
CA LYS A 495 17.91 15.69 -13.97
C LYS A 495 16.47 15.20 -14.17
N ILE A 496 15.59 15.43 -13.19
CA ILE A 496 14.25 14.83 -13.16
C ILE A 496 13.36 15.29 -14.32
N ASP A 497 13.44 16.55 -14.69
CA ASP A 497 12.69 17.16 -15.79
C ASP A 497 13.10 16.54 -17.11
N HIS A 498 14.41 16.34 -17.30
CA HIS A 498 14.96 15.62 -18.45
C HIS A 498 14.52 14.15 -18.45
N TRP A 499 14.73 13.43 -17.34
CA TRP A 499 14.27 12.04 -17.20
C TRP A 499 12.78 11.88 -17.52
N ALA A 500 11.93 12.79 -17.02
CA ALA A 500 10.50 12.71 -17.22
C ALA A 500 10.10 12.92 -18.69
N VAL A 501 10.68 13.92 -19.36
CA VAL A 501 10.38 14.19 -20.79
C VAL A 501 10.89 13.06 -21.68
N SER A 502 12.08 12.52 -21.40
CA SER A 502 12.68 11.41 -22.14
C SER A 502 11.85 10.13 -21.96
N THR A 503 11.48 9.81 -20.70
CA THR A 503 10.64 8.64 -20.39
C THR A 503 9.30 8.74 -21.12
N ARG A 504 8.67 9.91 -21.06
CA ARG A 504 7.38 10.15 -21.69
C ARG A 504 7.48 10.07 -23.22
N THR A 505 8.56 10.53 -23.83
CA THR A 505 8.78 10.41 -25.27
C THR A 505 8.91 8.95 -25.68
N TYR A 506 9.72 8.15 -24.99
CA TYR A 506 9.80 6.71 -25.26
C TYR A 506 8.44 6.02 -25.08
N MET A 507 7.66 6.38 -24.07
CA MET A 507 6.30 5.84 -23.88
C MET A 507 5.38 6.16 -25.07
N ILE A 508 5.35 7.44 -25.50
CA ILE A 508 4.58 7.91 -26.66
C ILE A 508 4.95 7.15 -27.94
N ARG A 509 6.25 6.90 -28.15
CA ARG A 509 6.77 6.20 -29.34
C ARG A 509 6.58 4.69 -29.24
N GLY A 510 6.65 4.13 -28.04
CA GLY A 510 6.33 2.72 -27.79
C GLY A 510 4.88 2.35 -28.11
N GLU A 511 3.93 3.28 -28.04
CA GLU A 511 2.57 3.06 -28.56
C GLU A 511 2.56 2.77 -30.08
N ALA A 512 3.53 3.31 -30.81
CA ALA A 512 3.76 3.05 -32.23
C ALA A 512 4.76 1.90 -32.47
N ASN A 513 5.08 1.11 -31.44
CA ASN A 513 6.14 0.08 -31.45
C ASN A 513 7.53 0.61 -31.81
N ASP A 514 7.79 1.89 -31.56
CA ASP A 514 9.05 2.59 -31.88
C ASP A 514 9.90 2.78 -30.61
N ILE A 515 10.13 1.68 -29.86
CA ILE A 515 11.19 1.62 -28.84
C ILE A 515 12.27 0.68 -29.36
N PRO A 516 13.46 1.20 -29.69
CA PRO A 516 14.52 0.40 -30.29
C PRO A 516 15.06 -0.64 -29.31
N SER A 517 15.26 -1.88 -29.75
CA SER A 517 15.87 -2.93 -28.94
C SER A 517 16.81 -3.77 -29.77
N ASN A 518 18.00 -4.04 -29.23
CA ASN A 518 19.06 -4.77 -29.94
C ASN A 518 19.31 -4.21 -31.37
N SER A 519 19.28 -2.89 -31.50
CA SER A 519 19.27 -2.21 -32.80
C SER A 519 20.32 -1.10 -32.84
N ASP A 520 20.79 -0.75 -34.03
CA ASP A 520 21.58 0.45 -34.27
C ASP A 520 20.74 1.59 -34.87
N ASN A 521 19.43 1.42 -35.06
CA ASN A 521 18.54 2.47 -35.58
C ASN A 521 18.44 3.61 -34.59
N LEU A 522 18.43 4.86 -35.08
CA LEU A 522 18.10 6.03 -34.27
C LEU A 522 16.58 6.24 -34.31
N THR A 523 15.98 6.54 -33.16
CA THR A 523 14.54 6.76 -33.02
C THR A 523 14.24 8.14 -32.45
N THR A 524 12.97 8.57 -32.49
CA THR A 524 12.56 9.81 -31.82
C THR A 524 12.89 9.77 -30.33
N GLY A 525 12.72 8.62 -29.67
CA GLY A 525 13.04 8.47 -28.25
C GLY A 525 14.53 8.68 -27.95
N ASP A 526 15.42 8.22 -28.84
CA ASP A 526 16.86 8.44 -28.72
C ASP A 526 17.21 9.93 -28.88
N LEU A 527 16.59 10.62 -29.85
CA LEU A 527 16.74 12.06 -30.03
C LEU A 527 16.22 12.84 -28.82
N ALA A 528 15.10 12.43 -28.25
CA ALA A 528 14.54 13.00 -27.02
C ALA A 528 15.27 12.55 -25.74
N SER A 529 16.47 11.98 -25.86
CA SER A 529 17.33 11.53 -24.76
C SER A 529 18.81 11.68 -25.16
N TRP A 530 19.58 10.60 -25.10
CA TRP A 530 21.04 10.59 -25.21
C TRP A 530 21.60 11.17 -26.52
N ALA A 531 20.85 11.12 -27.63
CA ALA A 531 21.40 11.50 -28.92
C ALA A 531 21.51 13.03 -29.09
N LEU A 532 20.54 13.81 -28.62
CA LEU A 532 20.65 15.28 -28.65
C LEU A 532 21.65 15.79 -27.61
N ASP A 533 21.78 15.11 -26.47
CA ASP A 533 22.82 15.44 -25.50
C ASP A 533 24.23 15.16 -26.05
N LEU A 534 24.40 14.10 -26.83
CA LEU A 534 25.66 13.86 -27.55
C LEU A 534 25.94 14.93 -28.62
N VAL A 535 24.91 15.39 -29.33
CA VAL A 535 25.03 16.48 -30.32
C VAL A 535 25.39 17.80 -29.64
N THR A 536 24.83 18.09 -28.47
CA THR A 536 25.13 19.34 -27.74
C THR A 536 26.46 19.28 -27.00
N LEU A 537 26.89 18.09 -26.54
CA LEU A 537 28.23 17.87 -25.97
C LEU A 537 29.34 18.19 -26.99
N TRP A 538 29.07 18.00 -28.29
CA TRP A 538 29.99 18.43 -29.33
C TRP A 538 30.22 19.95 -29.33
N ASN A 539 29.21 20.77 -29.02
CA ASN A 539 29.41 22.21 -28.89
C ASN A 539 30.38 22.53 -27.74
N ASP A 540 30.35 21.77 -26.65
CA ASP A 540 31.30 21.93 -25.54
C ASP A 540 32.73 21.58 -25.96
N TYR A 541 32.89 20.49 -26.71
CA TYR A 541 34.18 20.12 -27.29
C TYR A 541 34.72 21.25 -28.18
N GLU A 542 33.90 21.73 -29.11
CA GLU A 542 34.32 22.73 -30.09
C GLU A 542 34.65 24.07 -29.41
N LYS A 543 33.86 24.50 -28.43
CA LYS A 543 34.17 25.68 -27.60
C LYS A 543 35.49 25.52 -26.86
N ALA A 544 35.70 24.37 -26.22
CA ALA A 544 36.95 24.10 -25.50
C ALA A 544 38.15 24.11 -26.47
N ARG A 545 37.99 23.52 -27.65
CA ARG A 545 39.02 23.44 -28.70
C ARG A 545 39.39 24.84 -29.22
N VAL A 546 38.38 25.67 -29.50
CA VAL A 546 38.57 27.06 -29.93
C VAL A 546 39.25 27.89 -28.82
N ALA A 547 38.82 27.74 -27.57
CA ALA A 547 39.44 28.41 -26.42
C ALA A 547 40.92 28.00 -26.25
N ALA A 548 41.25 26.74 -26.57
CA ALA A 548 42.62 26.22 -26.58
C ALA A 548 43.39 26.53 -27.89
N LYS A 549 42.90 27.47 -28.72
CA LYS A 549 43.52 27.88 -29.99
C LYS A 549 43.77 26.71 -30.96
N GLY A 550 42.87 25.72 -30.95
CA GLY A 550 42.94 24.52 -31.80
C GLY A 550 43.68 23.33 -31.20
N THR A 551 44.36 23.47 -30.06
CA THR A 551 45.20 22.41 -29.48
C THR A 551 44.79 22.09 -28.05
N LEU A 552 43.85 21.16 -27.90
CA LEU A 552 43.28 20.78 -26.60
C LEU A 552 44.14 19.78 -25.79
N GLY A 553 45.22 19.25 -26.37
CA GLY A 553 46.05 18.21 -25.75
C GLY A 553 45.38 16.83 -25.64
N LYS A 554 44.15 16.68 -26.16
CA LYS A 554 43.37 15.43 -26.20
C LYS A 554 42.70 15.30 -27.56
N GLY A 555 42.64 14.08 -28.09
CA GLY A 555 41.86 13.76 -29.29
C GLY A 555 40.35 13.81 -29.00
N VAL A 556 39.53 13.91 -30.05
CA VAL A 556 38.05 13.99 -29.95
C VAL A 556 37.50 12.83 -29.11
N ARG A 557 37.87 11.59 -29.45
CA ARG A 557 37.42 10.37 -28.75
C ARG A 557 37.71 10.42 -27.25
N GLN A 558 38.96 10.74 -26.90
CA GLN A 558 39.39 10.84 -25.51
C GLN A 558 38.62 11.92 -24.77
N TRP A 559 38.45 13.11 -25.38
CA TRP A 559 37.74 14.19 -24.74
C TRP A 559 36.27 13.84 -24.49
N ILE A 560 35.59 13.26 -25.49
CA ILE A 560 34.20 12.82 -25.34
C ILE A 560 34.09 11.74 -24.25
N ALA A 561 34.98 10.75 -24.23
CA ALA A 561 34.98 9.70 -23.20
C ALA A 561 35.17 10.24 -21.76
N GLU A 562 35.95 11.32 -21.61
CA GLU A 562 36.24 11.93 -20.31
C GLU A 562 35.18 12.96 -19.85
N ASN A 563 34.29 13.40 -20.74
CA ASN A 563 33.29 14.44 -20.46
C ASN A 563 31.85 13.95 -20.56
N CYS A 564 31.55 12.98 -21.42
CA CYS A 564 30.23 12.37 -21.53
C CYS A 564 29.88 11.59 -20.26
N GLY A 565 28.77 11.94 -19.62
CA GLY A 565 28.34 11.30 -18.38
C GLY A 565 29.26 11.59 -17.18
N VAL A 566 30.04 12.68 -17.23
CA VAL A 566 31.00 13.07 -16.18
C VAL A 566 30.73 14.49 -15.69
N GLY A 567 30.75 14.68 -14.37
CA GLY A 567 30.58 15.99 -13.76
C GLY A 567 29.16 16.54 -13.87
N SER A 568 29.02 17.87 -13.79
CA SER A 568 27.73 18.59 -13.80
C SER A 568 27.71 19.84 -14.69
N ALA A 569 28.84 20.18 -15.35
CA ALA A 569 29.04 21.48 -15.98
C ALA A 569 28.84 21.50 -17.51
N ASN A 570 28.75 20.34 -18.16
CA ASN A 570 28.61 20.22 -19.61
C ASN A 570 27.17 19.82 -20.00
N HIS A 571 26.89 19.81 -21.31
CA HIS A 571 25.55 19.52 -21.83
C HIS A 571 25.14 18.06 -21.70
N PHE A 572 26.08 17.12 -21.57
CA PHE A 572 25.81 15.69 -21.41
C PHE A 572 26.48 15.14 -20.14
N ALA A 573 26.11 15.71 -19.00
CA ALA A 573 26.75 15.45 -17.73
C ALA A 573 26.30 14.10 -17.13
N GLU A 574 26.83 13.70 -15.97
CA GLU A 574 26.47 12.42 -15.34
C GLU A 574 24.97 12.30 -15.07
N GLY A 575 24.34 13.40 -14.65
CA GLY A 575 22.89 13.44 -14.41
C GLY A 575 22.06 13.23 -15.68
N ASP A 576 22.53 13.69 -16.83
CA ASP A 576 21.84 13.51 -18.11
C ASP A 576 21.96 12.06 -18.59
N LEU A 577 23.17 11.50 -18.58
CA LEU A 577 23.38 10.10 -18.96
C LEU A 577 22.57 9.13 -18.08
N ARG A 578 22.47 9.39 -16.77
CA ARG A 578 21.59 8.62 -15.86
C ARG A 578 20.12 8.75 -16.25
N ALA A 579 19.67 9.97 -16.56
CA ALA A 579 18.29 10.24 -16.94
C ALA A 579 17.92 9.49 -18.22
N ASP A 580 18.77 9.52 -19.25
CA ASP A 580 18.53 8.86 -20.54
C ASP A 580 18.44 7.35 -20.43
N MET A 581 19.41 6.74 -19.75
CA MET A 581 19.45 5.29 -19.56
C MET A 581 18.24 4.82 -18.76
N SER A 582 17.90 5.53 -17.69
CA SER A 582 16.73 5.21 -16.86
C SER A 582 15.42 5.41 -17.63
N ALA A 583 15.30 6.49 -18.41
CA ALA A 583 14.12 6.81 -19.19
C ALA A 583 13.78 5.71 -20.19
N TYR A 584 14.76 5.25 -20.98
CA TYR A 584 14.57 4.15 -21.91
C TYR A 584 14.12 2.87 -21.19
N LEU A 585 14.80 2.50 -20.10
CA LEU A 585 14.51 1.27 -19.38
C LEU A 585 13.11 1.29 -18.74
N ILE A 586 12.73 2.40 -18.10
CA ILE A 586 11.42 2.55 -17.44
C ILE A 586 10.31 2.56 -18.49
N ALA A 587 10.46 3.34 -19.56
CA ALA A 587 9.45 3.41 -20.61
C ALA A 587 9.22 2.04 -21.26
N LYS A 588 10.29 1.25 -21.47
CA LYS A 588 10.16 -0.11 -22.02
C LYS A 588 9.30 -1.01 -21.13
N VAL A 589 9.45 -0.93 -19.80
CA VAL A 589 8.60 -1.67 -18.86
C VAL A 589 7.15 -1.18 -18.93
N LEU A 590 6.92 0.13 -18.84
CA LEU A 590 5.57 0.71 -18.83
C LEU A 590 4.80 0.50 -20.13
N VAL A 591 5.49 0.45 -21.27
CA VAL A 591 4.89 0.16 -22.58
C VAL A 591 4.55 -1.33 -22.72
N SER A 592 5.42 -2.21 -22.25
CA SER A 592 5.21 -3.67 -22.35
C SER A 592 4.17 -4.19 -21.35
N ASP A 593 4.05 -3.57 -20.18
CA ASP A 593 3.00 -3.84 -19.21
C ASP A 593 2.34 -2.54 -18.73
N ARG A 594 1.22 -2.21 -19.38
CA ARG A 594 0.45 -0.98 -19.15
C ARG A 594 -0.28 -0.93 -17.81
N ASN A 595 -0.24 -2.02 -17.03
CA ASN A 595 -0.78 -2.05 -15.66
C ASN A 595 0.30 -1.72 -14.61
N ARG A 596 1.58 -1.67 -14.99
CA ARG A 596 2.65 -1.25 -14.09
C ARG A 596 2.54 0.22 -13.75
N THR A 597 2.93 0.52 -12.53
CA THR A 597 2.84 1.85 -11.94
C THR A 597 4.23 2.49 -11.99
N LEU A 598 4.31 3.80 -12.26
CA LEU A 598 5.58 4.49 -12.40
C LEU A 598 6.42 4.36 -11.12
N ASP A 599 5.80 4.54 -9.96
CA ASP A 599 6.47 4.42 -8.67
C ASP A 599 7.07 3.02 -8.45
N ASP A 600 6.37 1.94 -8.79
CA ASP A 600 6.89 0.58 -8.60
C ASP A 600 8.07 0.27 -9.54
N VAL A 601 8.03 0.73 -10.79
CA VAL A 601 9.18 0.55 -11.71
C VAL A 601 10.37 1.41 -11.25
N VAL A 602 10.13 2.64 -10.81
CA VAL A 602 11.16 3.51 -10.21
C VAL A 602 11.77 2.87 -8.97
N ARG A 603 10.96 2.23 -8.11
CA ARG A 603 11.41 1.47 -6.94
C ARG A 603 12.38 0.36 -7.34
N GLU A 604 12.01 -0.47 -8.33
CA GLU A 604 12.82 -1.59 -8.80
C GLU A 604 14.18 -1.14 -9.31
N HIS A 605 14.19 -0.12 -10.17
CA HIS A 605 15.42 0.42 -10.74
C HIS A 605 16.30 1.05 -9.65
N SER A 606 15.69 1.79 -8.72
CA SER A 606 16.41 2.40 -7.60
C SER A 606 17.09 1.35 -6.72
N VAL A 607 16.38 0.26 -6.39
CA VAL A 607 16.93 -0.86 -5.60
C VAL A 607 18.03 -1.58 -6.37
N ALA A 608 17.84 -1.85 -7.68
CA ALA A 608 18.85 -2.51 -8.49
C ALA A 608 20.16 -1.70 -8.58
N MET A 609 20.05 -0.36 -8.65
CA MET A 609 21.20 0.54 -8.62
C MET A 609 21.93 0.60 -7.28
N GLU A 610 21.23 0.35 -6.16
CA GLU A 610 21.90 0.22 -4.87
C GLU A 610 22.78 -1.02 -4.87
N ASP A 611 22.26 -2.13 -5.41
CA ASP A 611 22.95 -3.42 -5.43
C ASP A 611 24.12 -3.42 -6.41
N ASP A 612 23.94 -2.76 -7.56
CA ASP A 612 24.96 -2.60 -8.60
C ASP A 612 24.89 -1.17 -9.18
N PRO A 613 25.80 -0.26 -8.78
CA PRO A 613 25.77 1.12 -9.26
C PRO A 613 25.99 1.26 -10.78
N GLY A 614 26.56 0.24 -11.44
CA GLY A 614 26.70 0.16 -12.89
C GLY A 614 25.49 -0.49 -13.60
N TRP A 615 24.45 -0.88 -12.86
CA TRP A 615 23.31 -1.63 -13.38
C TRP A 615 22.61 -0.92 -14.53
N LEU A 616 22.36 0.39 -14.41
CA LEU A 616 21.69 1.17 -15.47
C LEU A 616 22.42 1.04 -16.81
N ALA A 617 23.73 1.27 -16.84
CA ALA A 617 24.52 1.20 -18.06
C ALA A 617 24.56 -0.22 -18.63
N LYS A 618 24.68 -1.25 -17.77
CA LYS A 618 24.63 -2.66 -18.20
C LYS A 618 23.29 -3.00 -18.85
N GLN A 619 22.18 -2.63 -18.21
CA GLN A 619 20.84 -2.90 -18.73
C GLN A 619 20.53 -2.08 -19.97
N PHE A 620 20.89 -0.80 -20.00
CA PHE A 620 20.70 0.07 -21.16
C PHE A 620 21.46 -0.47 -22.36
N VAL A 621 22.78 -0.69 -22.25
CA VAL A 621 23.59 -1.22 -23.36
C VAL A 621 23.12 -2.61 -23.79
N GLY A 622 22.80 -3.49 -22.83
CA GLY A 622 22.26 -4.83 -23.12
C GLY A 622 20.93 -4.78 -23.88
N SER A 623 19.99 -3.96 -23.42
CA SER A 623 18.62 -3.90 -23.95
C SER A 623 18.51 -3.10 -25.26
N ARG A 624 19.12 -1.91 -25.30
CA ARG A 624 19.05 -0.97 -26.42
C ARG A 624 19.94 -1.40 -27.59
N PHE A 625 21.14 -1.88 -27.29
CA PHE A 625 22.18 -2.18 -28.28
C PHE A 625 22.59 -3.66 -28.31
N GLY A 626 21.91 -4.54 -27.57
CA GLY A 626 22.25 -5.97 -27.53
C GLY A 626 23.62 -6.26 -26.91
N GLY A 627 24.14 -5.34 -26.09
CA GLY A 627 25.50 -5.41 -25.54
C GLY A 627 26.61 -5.12 -26.56
N SER A 628 26.27 -4.73 -27.79
CA SER A 628 27.24 -4.52 -28.87
C SER A 628 27.77 -3.09 -28.91
N SER A 629 29.07 -2.93 -28.67
CA SER A 629 29.75 -1.62 -28.83
C SER A 629 29.65 -1.10 -30.27
N SER A 630 29.74 -1.97 -31.28
CA SER A 630 29.58 -1.54 -32.68
C SER A 630 28.19 -0.97 -32.98
N LYS A 631 27.13 -1.49 -32.33
CA LYS A 631 25.77 -0.92 -32.46
C LYS A 631 25.63 0.43 -31.75
N VAL A 632 26.30 0.60 -30.60
CA VAL A 632 26.39 1.91 -29.93
C VAL A 632 27.04 2.93 -30.87
N VAL A 633 28.21 2.58 -31.42
CA VAL A 633 28.95 3.45 -32.35
C VAL A 633 28.12 3.76 -33.59
N ALA A 634 27.49 2.76 -34.20
CA ALA A 634 26.65 2.96 -35.38
C ALA A 634 25.45 3.89 -35.10
N ALA A 635 24.74 3.69 -33.98
CA ALA A 635 23.64 4.57 -33.57
C ALA A 635 24.11 6.01 -33.26
N ALA A 636 25.24 6.15 -32.57
CA ALA A 636 25.80 7.47 -32.24
C ALA A 636 26.21 8.26 -33.49
N LYS A 637 26.76 7.60 -34.52
CA LYS A 637 27.02 8.25 -35.83
C LYS A 637 25.75 8.76 -36.48
N LYS A 638 24.65 8.01 -36.39
CA LYS A 638 23.35 8.36 -36.98
C LYS A 638 22.81 9.67 -36.40
N ALA A 639 23.08 9.97 -35.13
CA ALA A 639 22.74 11.26 -34.52
C ALA A 639 23.29 12.46 -35.32
N PHE A 640 24.46 12.32 -35.96
CA PHE A 640 25.10 13.36 -36.76
C PHE A 640 24.89 13.22 -38.27
N THR A 641 24.38 12.09 -38.76
CA THR A 641 24.38 11.77 -40.20
C THR A 641 22.99 11.51 -40.78
N GLU A 642 22.03 11.01 -40.01
CA GLU A 642 20.69 10.71 -40.51
C GLU A 642 19.81 11.96 -40.64
N ASP A 643 18.89 11.93 -41.62
CA ASP A 643 17.87 12.95 -41.74
C ASP A 643 16.75 12.76 -40.71
N TRP A 644 16.77 13.58 -39.66
CA TRP A 644 15.76 13.70 -38.61
C TRP A 644 14.34 13.96 -39.14
N LEU A 645 14.16 14.39 -40.41
CA LEU A 645 12.82 14.51 -41.02
C LEU A 645 12.11 13.16 -41.04
N THR A 646 12.87 12.12 -41.35
CA THR A 646 12.36 10.74 -41.40
C THR A 646 12.20 10.10 -40.02
N VAL A 647 12.83 10.68 -38.98
CA VAL A 647 12.84 10.14 -37.61
C VAL A 647 11.78 10.80 -36.74
N VAL A 648 11.61 12.13 -36.82
CA VAL A 648 10.71 12.93 -35.95
C VAL A 648 9.71 13.79 -36.73
N GLY A 649 9.76 13.83 -38.07
CA GLY A 649 8.92 14.70 -38.90
C GLY A 649 9.44 16.13 -39.03
N TRP A 650 10.73 16.36 -38.82
CA TRP A 650 11.36 17.70 -38.80
C TRP A 650 12.61 17.80 -39.68
N GLU A 651 12.70 18.78 -40.58
CA GLU A 651 13.85 18.95 -41.48
C GLU A 651 15.18 19.11 -40.71
N SER A 652 16.11 18.18 -40.90
CA SER A 652 17.40 18.14 -40.18
C SER A 652 18.20 19.43 -40.23
N ALA A 653 18.14 20.15 -41.35
CA ALA A 653 18.93 21.36 -41.54
C ALA A 653 18.43 22.53 -40.67
N VAL A 654 17.13 22.58 -40.37
CA VAL A 654 16.53 23.54 -39.44
C VAL A 654 16.79 23.06 -38.01
N ALA A 655 16.64 21.77 -37.80
CA ALA A 655 16.74 21.15 -36.49
C ALA A 655 18.11 21.22 -35.85
N ARG A 656 19.12 20.85 -36.61
CA ARG A 656 20.49 20.83 -36.13
C ARG A 656 20.97 22.24 -35.82
N LYS A 657 20.49 23.28 -36.50
CA LYS A 657 20.86 24.68 -36.17
C LYS A 657 20.45 25.10 -34.75
N VAL A 658 19.41 24.48 -34.18
CA VAL A 658 18.96 24.75 -32.81
C VAL A 658 19.90 24.12 -31.79
N PHE A 659 20.38 22.90 -32.04
CA PHE A 659 21.15 22.10 -31.07
C PHE A 659 22.66 22.06 -31.33
N LEU A 660 23.10 22.36 -32.55
CA LEU A 660 24.49 22.39 -33.01
C LEU A 660 24.84 23.83 -33.37
N THR A 661 25.16 24.62 -32.34
CA THR A 661 25.41 26.06 -32.47
C THR A 661 26.84 26.36 -32.91
N GLU A 662 27.74 25.38 -32.77
CA GLU A 662 29.13 25.47 -33.19
C GLU A 662 29.35 24.78 -34.55
N ARG A 663 30.60 24.79 -35.05
CA ARG A 663 30.98 24.08 -36.28
C ARG A 663 30.53 22.62 -36.22
N ALA A 664 29.90 22.12 -37.28
CA ALA A 664 29.50 20.72 -37.35
C ALA A 664 30.72 19.77 -37.49
N PRO A 665 30.71 18.57 -36.88
CA PRO A 665 31.80 17.61 -37.05
C PRO A 665 31.94 17.21 -38.52
N GLY A 666 33.18 17.11 -39.00
CA GLY A 666 33.53 16.85 -40.40
C GLY A 666 33.40 18.07 -41.33
N SER A 667 32.83 19.19 -40.88
CA SER A 667 32.67 20.39 -41.70
C SER A 667 33.84 21.37 -41.58
N THR A 668 34.06 22.15 -42.64
CA THR A 668 34.97 23.30 -42.66
C THR A 668 34.26 24.56 -42.15
N GLY A 669 35.01 25.49 -41.58
CA GLY A 669 34.51 26.81 -41.18
C GLY A 669 34.38 26.95 -39.66
N GLY A 670 35.08 27.93 -39.10
CA GLY A 670 35.21 28.18 -37.66
C GLY A 670 36.56 28.81 -37.32
N HIS A 671 36.73 29.31 -36.10
CA HIS A 671 38.03 29.79 -35.61
C HIS A 671 38.97 28.59 -35.34
N TYR A 672 40.25 28.72 -35.73
CA TYR A 672 41.27 27.67 -35.59
C TYR A 672 40.86 26.32 -36.23
N ASP A 673 40.45 26.31 -37.49
CA ASP A 673 39.93 25.11 -38.19
C ASP A 673 40.86 23.87 -38.06
N PRO A 674 40.35 22.69 -37.63
CA PRO A 674 41.13 21.46 -37.57
C PRO A 674 41.64 21.00 -38.94
N SER A 675 42.67 20.15 -38.96
CA SER A 675 43.19 19.62 -40.23
C SER A 675 42.17 18.70 -40.92
N ALA A 676 42.30 18.54 -42.25
CA ALA A 676 41.44 17.63 -43.01
C ALA A 676 41.44 16.19 -42.46
N THR A 677 42.59 15.72 -41.95
CA THR A 677 42.73 14.41 -41.31
C THR A 677 41.89 14.30 -40.04
N VAL A 678 41.91 15.34 -39.19
CA VAL A 678 41.11 15.37 -37.96
C VAL A 678 39.61 15.41 -38.31
N ARG A 679 39.20 16.29 -39.23
CA ARG A 679 37.80 16.39 -39.66
C ARG A 679 37.24 15.06 -40.19
N ALA A 680 38.05 14.30 -40.92
CA ALA A 680 37.62 13.02 -41.48
C ALA A 680 37.26 11.96 -40.42
N THR A 681 37.79 12.08 -39.19
CA THR A 681 37.54 11.11 -38.11
C THR A 681 36.60 11.61 -37.02
N GLU A 682 36.29 12.91 -36.96
CA GLU A 682 35.49 13.53 -35.88
C GLU A 682 34.21 12.75 -35.53
N ILE A 683 33.35 12.43 -36.51
CA ILE A 683 32.09 11.71 -36.25
C ILE A 683 32.35 10.29 -35.71
N GLN A 684 33.37 9.60 -36.22
CA GLN A 684 33.78 8.28 -35.73
C GLN A 684 34.30 8.40 -34.29
N ASP A 685 35.16 9.37 -34.02
CA ASP A 685 35.78 9.58 -32.72
C ASP A 685 34.76 9.99 -31.65
N ILE A 686 33.75 10.81 -31.99
CA ILE A 686 32.63 11.13 -31.08
C ILE A 686 31.88 9.84 -30.71
N ALA A 687 31.52 9.03 -31.71
CA ALA A 687 30.75 7.81 -31.50
C ALA A 687 31.53 6.77 -30.67
N ASP A 688 32.83 6.62 -30.92
CA ASP A 688 33.69 5.76 -30.13
C ASP A 688 33.86 6.29 -28.70
N GLY A 689 34.00 7.61 -28.52
CA GLY A 689 34.10 8.23 -27.20
C GLY A 689 32.82 8.04 -26.38
N PHE A 690 31.65 8.11 -27.01
CA PHE A 690 30.37 7.80 -26.37
C PHE A 690 30.27 6.33 -25.95
N ALA A 691 30.72 5.41 -26.80
CA ALA A 691 30.78 3.99 -26.46
C ALA A 691 31.73 3.72 -25.28
N ASP A 692 32.89 4.38 -25.24
CA ASP A 692 33.84 4.31 -24.13
C ASP A 692 33.22 4.86 -22.83
N ALA A 693 32.47 5.97 -22.90
CA ALA A 693 31.78 6.55 -21.75
C ALA A 693 30.69 5.60 -21.19
N LEU A 694 29.89 4.98 -22.05
CA LEU A 694 28.91 3.97 -21.64
C LEU A 694 29.58 2.74 -21.02
N ASP A 695 30.74 2.33 -21.52
CA ASP A 695 31.50 1.22 -20.93
C ASP A 695 32.10 1.58 -19.57
N ALA A 696 32.58 2.81 -19.40
CA ALA A 696 33.00 3.33 -18.11
C ALA A 696 31.83 3.36 -17.11
N ALA A 697 30.62 3.74 -17.55
CA ALA A 697 29.42 3.80 -16.72
C ALA A 697 28.99 2.43 -16.16
N LYS A 698 29.28 1.32 -16.85
CA LYS A 698 29.06 -0.05 -16.32
C LYS A 698 29.90 -0.35 -15.06
N ARG A 699 30.93 0.45 -14.80
CA ARG A 699 31.86 0.33 -13.68
C ARG A 699 31.69 1.47 -12.66
N TRP A 700 30.58 2.22 -12.72
CA TRP A 700 30.26 3.20 -11.69
C TRP A 700 30.25 2.55 -10.30
N THR A 701 30.74 3.32 -9.33
CA THR A 701 30.75 2.95 -7.91
C THR A 701 29.73 3.79 -7.16
N ARG A 702 29.36 3.36 -5.95
CA ARG A 702 28.56 4.20 -5.05
C ARG A 702 29.35 5.50 -4.81
N ARG A 703 28.73 6.64 -5.13
CA ARG A 703 29.28 7.97 -4.86
C ARG A 703 28.55 8.61 -3.72
#